data_AF-A0A1G1Q026-F1
#
_entry.id   AF-A0A1G1Q026-F1
#
_cell.length_a   1.000
_cell.length_b   1.000
_cell.length_c   1.000
_cell.angle_alpha   90.00
_cell.angle_beta   90.00
_cell.angle_gamma   90.00
#
_symmetry.space_group_name_H-M   'P 1'
#
loop_
_entity.id
_entity.type
_entity.pdbx_description
1 polymer ?
#
loop_
_entity_poly.entity_id
_entity_poly.type
_entity_poly.pdbx_seq_one_letter_code
_entity_poly.pdbx_strand_id
1 'polypeptide(L)'
;MKKFIRNITFIYSAIVVLFCLSPFWMVKFWWWANLFQILPLWLFFIPLLVLFIWALSLRLWKIVIFHGALSVLILVGIMGFQFSLLSLVKVSKPSATSIRILTMNLGQAIDSKKFNELIKNTHPDILAFQEVGSYQFRIINQKFSPDQWYIVKKGEFAVVSRIKIVDSDEEMNRFLNVRPGFIEMFRLNDGQRGLTLFNLHLETPREGVEEVISRSKGAFEAMKVVTGIQENESSVASQWVSSHNNVVVAGDFNMLTHNPIFHKFWSRYTDAFSSVGDGFGYTKYTSWYGVRIDHLLYDENWKAIKAFVGPDIGGDHRPLIVDLEFIGKQNVFVNNDELGEHGLLTDNNDYLVYEGFESSVGSFTSSPSGALNIDSGNTNINGKALKVLVKPIYTELTAGTKRDEWNLNNYNEVSFVYRIPPKVPISFRVQTRMGDWICLGGTETGQCTGAHANVLVELIDDNIWHEAVVDVLSSVESVLPEMHNATEFQFYIPENRHLGDHFWIDDFGIRVKLDVSELRLKNISTFKQDFDGVTDAVVKGQPIPKRYAVSIPVVVPVTKGEYKKIPIVKLDMTESNMPLVSTGVPFAQGQLIDEKDIAFFNDKEEEIPIAVKVLARWPQDQSIRSILVQFPYAIEHNFEYVTMRWGETRKTKDISIVTPDWDYPQAYILLGSKWLCLSGVMGEQLPMGRPFASDYDQRIIKNFPRIAALPLTGKLADDGYYSTPHGFYQFYVRSGEIKYFMAARKELLYYRQEQIIHEGKDKGMSTAGRNPRYLYIQAMLDDYLLTGDPRTYEVATDMVKFLERNHPPEDAFYSKKRTNFWAERRQAFPMLGFITYYEMSGEKKYLLLADKFMENLYKTQMQWPERGGFVHNLYAHDPEEGARPDEYGGSPFMTGLLLEAIVKYHQITGSDIAADSIFRALDWLINEGLASTGDSLKYLTADKYARSKGVPDLNLLVVHAFGYGYKISGYMDKRYLDVGMRLFKKGVQSGYLGTRKHFNQAHRSSGHFLAYIAGGLKSKQYKAVSNKP
;
A
#
# COMPACT_ATOMS: atom_id res chain seq x y z
N MET A 1 28.05 -6.61 -60.83
CA MET A 1 26.73 -7.08 -60.34
C MET A 1 26.80 -8.39 -59.53
N LYS A 2 27.25 -9.52 -60.09
CA LYS A 2 27.30 -10.82 -59.36
C LYS A 2 28.09 -10.78 -58.03
N LYS A 3 29.28 -10.15 -58.02
CA LYS A 3 30.10 -9.97 -56.80
C LYS A 3 29.41 -9.11 -55.73
N PHE A 4 28.67 -8.08 -56.15
CA PHE A 4 27.92 -7.19 -55.27
C PHE A 4 26.76 -7.93 -54.57
N ILE A 5 25.95 -8.68 -55.33
CA ILE A 5 24.84 -9.48 -54.77
C ILE A 5 25.36 -10.51 -53.77
N ARG A 6 26.50 -11.17 -54.07
CA ARG A 6 27.13 -12.12 -53.15
C ARG A 6 27.55 -11.44 -51.84
N ASN A 7 28.20 -10.27 -51.92
CA ASN A 7 28.65 -9.55 -50.73
C ASN A 7 27.48 -9.06 -49.87
N ILE A 8 26.43 -8.49 -50.47
CA ILE A 8 25.24 -8.05 -49.71
C ILE A 8 24.50 -9.24 -49.12
N THR A 9 24.38 -10.36 -49.86
CA THR A 9 23.80 -11.59 -49.33
C THR A 9 24.55 -12.06 -48.08
N PHE A 10 25.89 -12.03 -48.11
CA PHE A 10 26.70 -12.41 -46.95
C PHE A 10 26.49 -11.48 -45.75
N ILE A 11 26.51 -10.16 -45.98
CA ILE A 11 26.25 -9.16 -44.92
C ILE A 11 24.86 -9.36 -44.32
N TYR A 12 23.84 -9.51 -45.15
CA TYR A 12 22.48 -9.72 -44.70
C TYR A 12 22.33 -11.03 -43.90
N SER A 13 22.99 -12.09 -44.35
CA SER A 13 23.00 -13.37 -43.63
C SER A 13 23.66 -13.26 -42.27
N ALA A 14 24.75 -12.50 -42.16
CA ALA A 14 25.39 -12.23 -40.88
C ALA A 14 24.44 -11.48 -39.93
N ILE A 15 23.68 -10.51 -40.42
CA ILE A 15 22.66 -9.80 -39.62
C ILE A 15 21.58 -10.77 -39.11
N VAL A 16 21.05 -11.63 -39.99
CA VAL A 16 20.04 -12.64 -39.61
C VAL A 16 20.60 -13.61 -38.56
N VAL A 17 21.83 -14.10 -38.75
CA VAL A 17 22.47 -15.01 -37.78
C VAL A 17 22.73 -14.32 -36.44
N LEU A 18 23.24 -13.09 -36.45
CA LEU A 18 23.44 -12.30 -35.23
C LEU A 18 22.12 -12.08 -34.48
N PHE A 19 21.03 -11.84 -35.21
CA PHE A 19 19.70 -11.74 -34.61
C PHE A 19 19.25 -13.08 -33.99
N CYS A 20 19.43 -14.21 -34.68
CA CYS A 20 19.10 -15.53 -34.11
C CYS A 20 19.93 -15.87 -32.87
N LEU A 21 21.16 -15.34 -32.77
CA LEU A 21 22.03 -15.53 -31.60
C LEU A 21 21.76 -14.50 -30.48
N SER A 22 20.91 -13.51 -30.71
CA SER A 22 20.55 -12.48 -29.73
C SER A 22 20.10 -12.98 -28.37
N PRO A 23 19.37 -14.11 -28.22
CA PRO A 23 18.91 -14.56 -26.91
C PRO A 23 20.06 -14.89 -25.95
N PHE A 24 21.26 -15.15 -26.48
CA PHE A 24 22.45 -15.53 -25.71
C PHE A 24 23.35 -14.33 -25.33
N TRP A 25 23.00 -13.10 -25.71
CA TRP A 25 23.83 -11.93 -25.44
C TRP A 25 23.43 -11.27 -24.11
N MET A 26 24.33 -10.47 -23.53
CA MET A 26 24.06 -9.78 -22.24
C MET A 26 22.90 -8.77 -22.36
N VAL A 27 21.91 -8.87 -21.45
CA VAL A 27 20.70 -8.02 -21.37
C VAL A 27 21.03 -6.51 -21.45
N LYS A 28 22.11 -6.07 -20.81
CA LYS A 28 22.55 -4.65 -20.77
C LYS A 28 22.81 -4.00 -22.14
N PHE A 29 23.06 -4.79 -23.19
CA PHE A 29 23.33 -4.28 -24.54
C PHE A 29 22.12 -4.35 -25.49
N TRP A 30 20.96 -4.82 -25.00
CA TRP A 30 19.84 -5.26 -25.84
C TRP A 30 18.49 -4.59 -25.53
N TRP A 31 18.48 -3.38 -24.97
CA TRP A 31 17.23 -2.60 -24.81
C TRP A 31 16.46 -2.38 -26.14
N TRP A 32 17.15 -2.46 -27.29
CA TRP A 32 16.54 -2.40 -28.61
C TRP A 32 15.84 -3.72 -29.02
N ALA A 33 16.05 -4.84 -28.30
CA ALA A 33 15.30 -6.09 -28.48
C ALA A 33 13.79 -5.88 -28.33
N ASN A 34 13.39 -5.02 -27.39
CA ASN A 34 12.00 -4.65 -27.14
C ASN A 34 11.36 -3.90 -28.33
N LEU A 35 12.15 -3.33 -29.25
CA LEU A 35 11.60 -2.79 -30.51
C LEU A 35 11.05 -3.91 -31.40
N PHE A 36 11.64 -5.12 -31.39
CA PHE A 36 11.18 -6.22 -32.23
C PHE A 36 9.93 -6.92 -31.70
N GLN A 37 9.62 -6.77 -30.41
CA GLN A 37 8.32 -7.21 -29.86
C GLN A 37 7.15 -6.47 -30.51
N ILE A 38 7.40 -5.29 -31.08
CA ILE A 38 6.38 -4.43 -31.69
C ILE A 38 6.65 -4.24 -33.18
N LEU A 39 7.73 -4.77 -33.78
CA LEU A 39 7.93 -4.70 -35.23
C LEU A 39 7.40 -5.97 -35.93
N PRO A 40 6.81 -5.85 -37.13
CA PRO A 40 6.45 -7.02 -37.91
C PRO A 40 7.71 -7.76 -38.36
N LEU A 41 7.93 -8.93 -37.77
CA LEU A 41 9.13 -9.73 -38.04
C LEU A 41 9.22 -10.23 -39.50
N TRP A 42 8.10 -10.23 -40.24
CA TRP A 42 8.11 -10.53 -41.67
C TRP A 42 8.84 -9.48 -42.52
N LEU A 43 9.16 -8.30 -41.97
CA LEU A 43 9.98 -7.30 -42.66
C LEU A 43 11.40 -7.82 -42.99
N PHE A 44 11.89 -8.84 -42.30
CA PHE A 44 13.13 -9.56 -42.66
C PHE A 44 13.02 -10.29 -44.01
N PHE A 45 11.83 -10.47 -44.59
CA PHE A 45 11.71 -10.98 -45.96
C PHE A 45 11.93 -9.92 -47.03
N ILE A 46 11.75 -8.62 -46.75
CA ILE A 46 11.83 -7.58 -47.79
C ILE A 46 13.23 -7.52 -48.41
N PRO A 47 14.33 -7.39 -47.63
CA PRO A 47 15.67 -7.40 -48.21
C PRO A 47 15.97 -8.73 -48.92
N LEU A 48 15.50 -9.84 -48.36
CA LEU A 48 15.73 -11.17 -48.91
C LEU A 48 15.02 -11.37 -50.25
N LEU A 49 13.79 -10.89 -50.40
CA LEU A 49 13.01 -10.97 -51.63
C LEU A 49 13.66 -10.19 -52.77
N VAL A 50 14.17 -8.98 -52.49
CA VAL A 50 14.92 -8.19 -53.47
C VAL A 50 16.18 -8.94 -53.91
N LEU A 51 16.95 -9.48 -52.96
CA LEU A 51 18.14 -10.27 -53.25
C LEU A 51 17.82 -11.55 -54.03
N PHE A 52 16.72 -12.21 -53.72
CA PHE A 52 16.24 -13.42 -54.39
C PHE A 52 15.90 -13.14 -55.86
N ILE A 53 15.13 -12.08 -56.14
CA ILE A 53 14.77 -11.67 -57.52
C ILE A 53 16.04 -11.35 -58.34
N TRP A 54 17.03 -10.67 -57.73
CA TRP A 54 18.31 -10.39 -58.38
C TRP A 54 19.16 -11.64 -58.60
N ALA A 55 19.15 -12.59 -57.66
CA ALA A 55 19.87 -13.85 -57.82
C ALA A 55 19.23 -14.73 -58.92
N LEU A 56 17.90 -14.75 -58.98
CA LEU A 56 17.13 -15.51 -59.97
C LEU A 56 17.32 -14.93 -61.39
N SER A 57 17.21 -13.61 -61.55
CA SER A 57 17.38 -12.95 -62.86
C SER A 57 18.78 -13.14 -63.45
N LEU A 58 19.79 -13.34 -62.59
CA LEU A 58 21.17 -13.62 -62.97
C LEU A 58 21.54 -15.10 -62.98
N ARG A 59 20.56 -16.00 -62.78
CA ARG A 59 20.71 -17.47 -62.75
C ARG A 59 21.77 -17.94 -61.75
N LEU A 60 21.86 -17.29 -60.59
CA LEU A 60 22.80 -17.61 -59.52
C LEU A 60 22.23 -18.70 -58.59
N TRP A 61 21.99 -19.90 -59.13
CA TRP A 61 21.25 -20.98 -58.45
C TRP A 61 21.77 -21.35 -57.05
N LYS A 62 23.09 -21.31 -56.82
CA LYS A 62 23.66 -21.55 -55.48
C LYS A 62 23.22 -20.50 -54.45
N ILE A 63 23.10 -19.24 -54.86
CA ILE A 63 22.62 -18.14 -54.00
C ILE A 63 21.12 -18.26 -53.79
N VAL A 64 20.36 -18.67 -54.81
CA VAL A 64 18.91 -18.93 -54.71
C VAL A 64 18.63 -20.02 -53.67
N ILE A 65 19.34 -21.15 -53.73
CA ILE A 65 19.22 -22.23 -52.72
C ILE A 65 19.57 -21.70 -51.32
N PHE A 66 20.65 -20.91 -51.21
CA PHE A 66 21.06 -20.32 -49.95
C PHE A 66 20.03 -19.33 -49.39
N HIS A 67 19.37 -18.51 -50.23
CA HIS A 67 18.25 -17.66 -49.81
C HIS A 67 17.05 -18.49 -49.34
N GLY A 68 16.83 -19.67 -49.94
CA GLY A 68 15.84 -20.63 -49.45
C GLY A 68 16.15 -21.08 -48.02
N ALA A 69 17.39 -21.49 -47.75
CA ALA A 69 17.83 -21.84 -46.39
C ALA A 69 17.73 -20.65 -45.41
N LEU A 70 18.11 -19.45 -45.85
CA LEU A 70 18.00 -18.23 -45.04
C LEU A 70 16.53 -17.87 -44.75
N SER A 71 15.63 -18.14 -45.70
CA SER A 71 14.18 -17.95 -45.51
C SER A 71 13.65 -18.87 -44.41
N VAL A 72 14.08 -20.15 -44.39
CA VAL A 72 13.74 -21.09 -43.31
C VAL A 72 14.27 -20.59 -41.96
N LEU A 73 15.50 -20.06 -41.92
CA LEU A 73 16.08 -19.49 -40.70
C LEU A 73 15.30 -18.27 -40.20
N ILE A 74 14.81 -17.40 -41.09
CA ILE A 74 13.94 -16.27 -40.71
C ILE A 74 12.59 -16.78 -40.19
N LEU A 75 11.96 -17.74 -40.88
CA LEU A 75 10.68 -18.32 -40.47
C LEU A 75 10.76 -18.94 -39.07
N VAL A 76 11.74 -19.81 -38.84
CA VAL A 76 11.84 -20.59 -37.60
C VAL A 76 12.59 -19.80 -36.51
N GLY A 77 13.75 -19.24 -36.83
CA GLY A 77 14.65 -18.62 -35.84
C GLY A 77 14.26 -17.20 -35.42
N ILE A 78 13.59 -16.44 -36.28
CA ILE A 78 13.17 -15.05 -35.97
C ILE A 78 11.67 -15.00 -35.70
N MET A 79 10.85 -15.48 -36.64
CA MET A 79 9.39 -15.38 -36.53
C MET A 79 8.78 -16.46 -35.62
N GLY A 80 9.57 -17.43 -35.17
CA GLY A 80 9.13 -18.46 -34.22
C GLY A 80 8.08 -19.42 -34.79
N PHE A 81 8.10 -19.64 -36.12
CA PHE A 81 7.23 -20.62 -36.78
C PHE A 81 7.57 -22.03 -36.29
N GLN A 82 6.56 -22.71 -35.73
CA GLN A 82 6.68 -24.09 -35.28
C GLN A 82 6.08 -25.03 -36.32
N PHE A 83 6.77 -26.16 -36.56
CA PHE A 83 6.28 -27.23 -37.42
C PHE A 83 6.28 -28.54 -36.63
N SER A 84 5.09 -28.98 -36.23
CA SER A 84 4.94 -30.21 -35.45
C SER A 84 4.65 -31.40 -36.37
N LEU A 85 5.64 -32.27 -36.59
CA LEU A 85 5.46 -33.59 -37.22
C LEU A 85 4.49 -34.48 -36.43
N LEU A 86 4.34 -34.23 -35.12
CA LEU A 86 3.40 -34.91 -34.23
C LEU A 86 1.94 -34.56 -34.53
N SER A 87 1.65 -33.44 -35.21
CA SER A 87 0.28 -33.11 -35.67
C SER A 87 -0.26 -34.08 -36.72
N LEU A 88 0.62 -34.77 -37.45
CA LEU A 88 0.31 -35.81 -38.43
C LEU A 88 0.10 -37.20 -37.79
N VAL A 89 0.56 -37.39 -36.55
CA VAL A 89 0.32 -38.61 -35.77
C VAL A 89 -0.95 -38.39 -34.97
N LYS A 90 -1.93 -39.30 -35.11
CA LYS A 90 -3.18 -39.26 -34.32
C LYS A 90 -2.82 -39.23 -32.83
N VAL A 91 -2.90 -38.04 -32.22
CA VAL A 91 -2.72 -37.85 -30.78
C VAL A 91 -3.68 -38.79 -30.07
N SER A 92 -3.15 -39.67 -29.23
CA SER A 92 -3.92 -40.57 -28.38
C SER A 92 -4.96 -39.77 -27.59
N LYS A 93 -6.15 -40.37 -27.35
CA LYS A 93 -7.19 -39.72 -26.55
C LYS A 93 -6.60 -39.18 -25.25
N PRO A 94 -7.00 -37.98 -24.79
CA PRO A 94 -6.57 -37.43 -23.52
C PRO A 94 -6.72 -38.48 -22.42
N SER A 95 -5.63 -38.80 -21.73
CA SER A 95 -5.64 -39.72 -20.60
C SER A 95 -6.38 -39.06 -19.42
N ALA A 96 -6.82 -39.85 -18.44
CA ALA A 96 -7.42 -39.31 -17.21
C ALA A 96 -6.47 -38.35 -16.44
N THR A 97 -5.17 -38.35 -16.79
CA THR A 97 -4.15 -37.50 -16.19
C THR A 97 -3.89 -36.18 -16.95
N SER A 98 -4.59 -35.94 -18.06
CA SER A 98 -4.45 -34.70 -18.83
C SER A 98 -5.35 -33.57 -18.33
N ILE A 99 -4.85 -32.33 -18.42
CA ILE A 99 -5.57 -31.10 -18.10
C ILE A 99 -5.44 -30.11 -19.26
N ARG A 100 -6.53 -29.40 -19.58
CA ARG A 100 -6.54 -28.32 -20.56
C ARG A 100 -6.54 -26.97 -19.87
N ILE A 101 -5.50 -26.19 -20.12
CA ILE A 101 -5.33 -24.84 -19.59
C ILE A 101 -5.51 -23.82 -20.71
N LEU A 102 -6.30 -22.79 -20.45
CA LEU A 102 -6.49 -21.64 -21.33
C LEU A 102 -5.92 -20.40 -20.63
N THR A 103 -5.03 -19.66 -21.30
CA THR A 103 -4.56 -18.35 -20.79
C THR A 103 -4.87 -17.24 -21.77
N MET A 104 -5.25 -16.07 -21.24
CA MET A 104 -5.64 -14.93 -22.08
C MET A 104 -5.66 -13.60 -21.32
N ASN A 105 -4.93 -12.62 -21.83
CA ASN A 105 -5.13 -11.22 -21.46
C ASN A 105 -6.45 -10.70 -22.08
N LEU A 106 -7.35 -10.16 -21.26
CA LEU A 106 -8.68 -9.70 -21.72
C LEU A 106 -8.70 -8.24 -22.19
N GLY A 107 -7.67 -7.46 -21.86
CA GLY A 107 -7.59 -6.04 -22.18
C GLY A 107 -8.88 -5.27 -21.86
N GLN A 108 -9.26 -4.36 -22.76
CA GLN A 108 -10.43 -3.48 -22.60
C GLN A 108 -11.74 -4.03 -23.24
N ALA A 109 -11.70 -5.15 -23.98
CA ALA A 109 -12.84 -5.60 -24.79
C ALA A 109 -12.99 -7.13 -24.85
N ILE A 110 -14.23 -7.60 -24.64
CA ILE A 110 -14.62 -9.01 -24.76
C ILE A 110 -16.05 -9.13 -25.33
N ASP A 111 -16.20 -9.95 -26.37
CA ASP A 111 -17.50 -10.34 -26.94
C ASP A 111 -17.99 -11.61 -26.23
N SER A 112 -19.08 -11.46 -25.47
CA SER A 112 -19.64 -12.53 -24.64
C SER A 112 -20.11 -13.75 -25.45
N LYS A 113 -20.59 -13.57 -26.68
CA LYS A 113 -21.04 -14.70 -27.52
C LYS A 113 -19.85 -15.52 -27.99
N LYS A 114 -18.82 -14.83 -28.51
CA LYS A 114 -17.59 -15.49 -28.95
C LYS A 114 -16.83 -16.15 -27.81
N PHE A 115 -16.79 -15.50 -26.64
CA PHE A 115 -16.25 -16.09 -25.42
C PHE A 115 -17.01 -17.36 -25.03
N ASN A 116 -18.34 -17.33 -25.08
CA ASN A 116 -19.17 -18.49 -24.77
C ASN A 116 -18.96 -19.66 -25.73
N GLU A 117 -18.79 -19.38 -27.02
CA GLU A 117 -18.46 -20.36 -28.05
C GLU A 117 -17.05 -20.93 -27.86
N LEU A 118 -16.06 -20.09 -27.53
CA LEU A 118 -14.71 -20.52 -27.20
C LEU A 118 -14.74 -21.58 -26.08
N ILE A 119 -15.34 -21.26 -24.93
CA ILE A 119 -15.40 -22.18 -23.79
C ILE A 119 -16.16 -23.46 -24.15
N LYS A 120 -17.25 -23.34 -24.92
CA LYS A 120 -18.05 -24.49 -25.36
C LYS A 120 -17.26 -25.41 -26.30
N ASN A 121 -16.41 -24.86 -27.17
CA ASN A 121 -15.67 -25.62 -28.17
C ASN A 121 -14.35 -26.18 -27.63
N THR A 122 -13.70 -25.46 -26.71
CA THR A 122 -12.40 -25.87 -26.18
C THR A 122 -12.50 -26.69 -24.90
N HIS A 123 -13.61 -26.65 -24.15
CA HIS A 123 -13.78 -27.41 -22.90
C HIS A 123 -12.56 -27.35 -21.96
N PRO A 124 -12.10 -26.16 -21.54
CA PRO A 124 -10.94 -26.05 -20.64
C PRO A 124 -11.25 -26.60 -19.25
N ASP A 125 -10.21 -27.02 -18.54
CA ASP A 125 -10.26 -27.40 -17.12
C ASP A 125 -9.84 -26.22 -16.24
N ILE A 126 -8.86 -25.44 -16.69
CA ILE A 126 -8.35 -24.25 -16.01
C ILE A 126 -8.32 -23.08 -17.00
N LEU A 127 -8.75 -21.91 -16.59
CA LEU A 127 -8.66 -20.66 -17.33
C LEU A 127 -7.93 -19.63 -16.47
N ALA A 128 -6.85 -19.06 -16.98
CA ALA A 128 -6.06 -18.01 -16.35
C ALA A 128 -6.19 -16.71 -17.16
N PHE A 129 -6.78 -15.68 -16.56
CA PHE A 129 -7.04 -14.41 -17.21
C PHE A 129 -6.16 -13.30 -16.61
N GLN A 130 -5.74 -12.37 -17.46
CA GLN A 130 -5.03 -11.13 -17.12
C GLN A 130 -5.86 -9.89 -17.54
N GLU A 131 -5.54 -8.71 -16.99
CA GLU A 131 -6.28 -7.44 -17.18
C GLU A 131 -7.80 -7.53 -16.90
N VAL A 132 -8.18 -8.29 -15.86
CA VAL A 132 -9.59 -8.51 -15.50
C VAL A 132 -10.14 -7.33 -14.68
N GLY A 133 -10.74 -6.37 -15.38
CA GLY A 133 -11.57 -5.31 -14.80
C GLY A 133 -12.96 -5.79 -14.35
N SER A 134 -13.74 -4.88 -13.75
CA SER A 134 -15.09 -5.19 -13.24
C SER A 134 -16.07 -5.64 -14.34
N TYR A 135 -15.93 -5.12 -15.56
CA TYR A 135 -16.77 -5.48 -16.70
C TYR A 135 -16.50 -6.91 -17.18
N GLN A 136 -15.23 -7.26 -17.36
CA GLN A 136 -14.75 -8.57 -17.77
C GLN A 136 -15.13 -9.63 -16.73
N PHE A 137 -14.92 -9.33 -15.44
CA PHE A 137 -15.24 -10.26 -14.36
C PHE A 137 -16.74 -10.57 -14.28
N ARG A 138 -17.62 -9.58 -14.53
CA ARG A 138 -19.06 -9.81 -14.61
C ARG A 138 -19.43 -10.79 -15.73
N ILE A 139 -18.76 -10.71 -16.88
CA ILE A 139 -18.99 -11.64 -18.00
C ILE A 139 -18.51 -13.05 -17.65
N ILE A 140 -17.35 -13.16 -16.99
CA ILE A 140 -16.82 -14.44 -16.48
C ILE A 140 -17.81 -15.07 -15.49
N ASN A 141 -18.22 -14.34 -14.46
CA ASN A 141 -19.12 -14.88 -13.45
C ASN A 141 -20.52 -15.23 -13.99
N GLN A 142 -21.03 -14.49 -14.97
CA GLN A 142 -22.30 -14.87 -15.63
C GLN A 142 -22.18 -16.16 -16.44
N LYS A 143 -20.99 -16.54 -16.89
CA LYS A 143 -20.75 -17.73 -17.71
C LYS A 143 -20.55 -18.99 -16.85
N PHE A 144 -19.82 -18.88 -15.76
CA PHE A 144 -19.42 -20.04 -14.97
C PHE A 144 -20.24 -20.14 -13.68
N SER A 145 -20.99 -21.23 -13.54
CA SER A 145 -21.76 -21.51 -12.32
C SER A 145 -20.81 -21.97 -11.19
N PRO A 146 -20.97 -21.44 -9.96
CA PRO A 146 -20.18 -21.85 -8.79
C PRO A 146 -20.29 -23.35 -8.45
N ASP A 147 -21.39 -24.01 -8.82
CA ASP A 147 -21.58 -25.45 -8.55
C ASP A 147 -20.65 -26.35 -9.36
N GLN A 148 -20.07 -25.83 -10.45
CA GLN A 148 -19.24 -26.59 -11.38
C GLN A 148 -17.81 -26.06 -11.52
N TRP A 149 -17.56 -24.85 -11.02
CA TRP A 149 -16.31 -24.13 -11.23
C TRP A 149 -15.90 -23.35 -9.98
N TYR A 150 -14.62 -23.44 -9.65
CA TYR A 150 -13.95 -22.56 -8.70
C TYR A 150 -13.50 -21.29 -9.43
N ILE A 151 -13.95 -20.14 -8.96
CA ILE A 151 -13.63 -18.84 -9.56
C ILE A 151 -12.96 -17.97 -8.50
N VAL A 152 -11.73 -17.53 -8.77
CA VAL A 152 -10.97 -16.65 -7.88
C VAL A 152 -10.45 -15.46 -8.67
N LYS A 153 -10.66 -14.24 -8.16
CA LYS A 153 -10.11 -13.01 -8.71
C LYS A 153 -9.14 -12.38 -7.72
N LYS A 154 -7.94 -12.03 -8.18
CA LYS A 154 -6.92 -11.32 -7.40
C LYS A 154 -6.34 -10.18 -8.24
N GLY A 155 -6.53 -8.94 -7.82
CA GLY A 155 -6.06 -7.77 -8.57
C GLY A 155 -6.57 -7.78 -10.02
N GLU A 156 -5.67 -7.72 -10.99
CA GLU A 156 -5.96 -7.83 -12.42
C GLU A 156 -6.07 -9.27 -12.96
N PHE A 157 -5.91 -10.28 -12.10
CA PHE A 157 -5.97 -11.68 -12.47
C PHE A 157 -7.29 -12.34 -12.09
N ALA A 158 -7.74 -13.30 -12.89
CA ALA A 158 -8.78 -14.24 -12.49
C ALA A 158 -8.42 -15.65 -12.93
N VAL A 159 -8.68 -16.63 -12.07
CA VAL A 159 -8.58 -18.05 -12.39
C VAL A 159 -9.94 -18.69 -12.25
N VAL A 160 -10.36 -19.43 -13.28
CA VAL A 160 -11.57 -20.25 -13.28
C VAL A 160 -11.12 -21.69 -13.47
N SER A 161 -11.50 -22.60 -12.58
CA SER A 161 -10.99 -23.97 -12.59
C SER A 161 -12.06 -24.99 -12.21
N ARG A 162 -12.04 -26.15 -12.86
CA ARG A 162 -12.80 -27.34 -12.42
C ARG A 162 -12.10 -28.07 -11.26
N ILE A 163 -10.81 -27.81 -11.08
CA ILE A 163 -9.99 -28.36 -10.01
C ILE A 163 -10.08 -27.43 -8.80
N LYS A 164 -10.24 -28.00 -7.59
CA LYS A 164 -10.38 -27.22 -6.36
C LYS A 164 -9.15 -26.34 -6.16
N ILE A 165 -9.37 -25.05 -5.97
CA ILE A 165 -8.32 -24.10 -5.58
C ILE A 165 -8.24 -24.17 -4.05
N VAL A 166 -7.13 -24.68 -3.51
CA VAL A 166 -6.97 -25.00 -2.08
C VAL A 166 -6.31 -23.87 -1.30
N ASP A 167 -5.40 -23.14 -1.93
CA ASP A 167 -4.66 -22.08 -1.27
C ASP A 167 -4.21 -21.04 -2.29
N SER A 168 -4.16 -19.80 -1.87
CA SER A 168 -3.68 -18.70 -2.67
C SER A 168 -2.92 -17.74 -1.74
N ASP A 169 -1.63 -18.01 -1.53
CA ASP A 169 -0.78 -17.19 -0.66
C ASP A 169 -0.88 -15.70 -1.03
N GLU A 170 -1.22 -14.86 -0.07
CA GLU A 170 -1.11 -13.39 -0.16
C GLU A 170 0.26 -12.87 0.32
N GLU A 171 1.14 -13.76 0.80
CA GLU A 171 2.37 -13.35 1.49
C GLU A 171 3.38 -12.67 0.55
N MET A 172 3.66 -13.20 -0.65
CA MET A 172 4.81 -12.74 -1.45
C MET A 172 4.61 -11.37 -2.14
N ASN A 173 3.39 -11.03 -2.56
CA ASN A 173 3.12 -9.82 -3.36
C ASN A 173 3.34 -8.49 -2.61
N ARG A 174 3.65 -8.54 -1.30
CA ARG A 174 4.03 -7.38 -0.48
C ARG A 174 5.54 -7.17 -0.34
N PHE A 175 6.36 -8.15 -0.74
CA PHE A 175 7.80 -8.17 -0.40
C PHE A 175 8.74 -7.83 -1.55
N LEU A 176 8.23 -7.77 -2.77
CA LEU A 176 9.08 -7.71 -3.94
C LEU A 176 9.06 -6.32 -4.56
N ASN A 177 10.26 -5.84 -4.86
CA ASN A 177 10.63 -4.48 -5.28
C ASN A 177 10.16 -4.14 -6.71
N VAL A 178 8.89 -4.41 -6.99
CA VAL A 178 8.26 -4.43 -8.31
C VAL A 178 6.82 -3.92 -8.19
N ARG A 179 6.18 -3.65 -9.34
CA ARG A 179 4.78 -3.22 -9.39
C ARG A 179 3.92 -4.28 -8.68
N PRO A 180 3.13 -3.99 -7.65
CA PRO A 180 2.19 -4.97 -7.09
C PRO A 180 1.24 -5.47 -8.17
N GLY A 181 0.97 -6.79 -8.22
CA GLY A 181 -0.03 -7.36 -9.12
C GLY A 181 0.46 -7.71 -10.53
N PHE A 182 1.75 -8.01 -10.72
CA PHE A 182 2.28 -8.54 -11.99
C PHE A 182 2.37 -10.08 -12.02
N ILE A 183 2.18 -10.76 -10.89
CA ILE A 183 2.10 -12.22 -10.79
C ILE A 183 1.21 -12.63 -9.61
N GLU A 184 0.42 -13.70 -9.75
CA GLU A 184 -0.37 -14.31 -8.69
C GLU A 184 -0.23 -15.83 -8.69
N MET A 185 -0.20 -16.45 -7.50
CA MET A 185 -0.08 -17.89 -7.33
C MET A 185 -1.39 -18.53 -6.85
N PHE A 186 -1.72 -19.68 -7.43
CA PHE A 186 -2.90 -20.48 -7.12
C PHE A 186 -2.47 -21.94 -6.93
N ARG A 187 -2.79 -22.55 -5.77
CA ARG A 187 -2.62 -23.99 -5.55
C ARG A 187 -3.91 -24.70 -5.89
N LEU A 188 -3.84 -25.64 -6.83
CA LEU A 188 -4.96 -26.46 -7.27
C LEU A 188 -4.74 -27.90 -6.82
N ASN A 189 -5.79 -28.55 -6.31
CA ASN A 189 -5.76 -29.95 -5.89
C ASN A 189 -7.03 -30.66 -6.35
N ASP A 190 -6.90 -31.81 -6.99
CA ASP A 190 -8.03 -32.67 -7.37
C ASP A 190 -8.21 -33.88 -6.43
N GLY A 191 -7.48 -33.90 -5.31
CA GLY A 191 -7.45 -35.01 -4.35
C GLY A 191 -6.40 -36.08 -4.68
N GLN A 192 -5.80 -36.05 -5.88
CA GLN A 192 -4.75 -36.99 -6.31
C GLN A 192 -3.47 -36.28 -6.76
N ARG A 193 -3.55 -34.99 -7.10
CA ARG A 193 -2.48 -34.18 -7.70
C ARG A 193 -2.54 -32.75 -7.20
N GLY A 194 -1.41 -32.23 -6.71
CA GLY A 194 -1.26 -30.82 -6.35
C GLY A 194 -0.52 -30.00 -7.42
N LEU A 195 -1.19 -29.08 -8.12
CA LEU A 195 -0.62 -28.17 -9.12
C LEU A 195 -0.40 -26.77 -8.55
N THR A 196 0.76 -26.17 -8.80
CA THR A 196 1.01 -24.74 -8.52
C THR A 196 0.92 -23.94 -9.82
N LEU A 197 -0.15 -23.15 -9.98
CA LEU A 197 -0.36 -22.27 -11.12
C LEU A 197 0.07 -20.85 -10.77
N PHE A 198 0.98 -20.29 -11.56
CA PHE A 198 1.29 -18.87 -11.57
C PHE A 198 0.61 -18.18 -12.74
N ASN A 199 -0.10 -17.10 -12.46
CA ASN A 199 -0.71 -16.22 -13.45
C ASN A 199 0.13 -14.93 -13.57
N LEU A 200 0.76 -14.70 -14.71
CA LEU A 200 1.78 -13.66 -14.92
C LEU A 200 1.30 -12.57 -15.89
N HIS A 201 1.59 -11.30 -15.57
CA HIS A 201 1.43 -10.14 -16.46
C HIS A 201 2.58 -9.14 -16.27
N LEU A 202 3.61 -9.24 -17.12
CA LEU A 202 4.81 -8.38 -17.08
C LEU A 202 4.57 -7.02 -17.75
N GLU A 203 5.36 -6.00 -17.38
CA GLU A 203 5.26 -4.63 -17.94
C GLU A 203 5.36 -4.60 -19.47
N THR A 204 4.58 -3.72 -20.10
CA THR A 204 4.52 -3.61 -21.56
C THR A 204 5.61 -2.68 -22.12
N PRO A 205 6.25 -3.00 -23.26
CA PRO A 205 7.20 -2.12 -23.94
C PRO A 205 6.56 -0.84 -24.54
N ARG A 206 5.22 -0.72 -24.51
CA ARG A 206 4.46 0.27 -25.27
C ARG A 206 4.83 1.73 -24.94
N GLU A 207 4.93 2.12 -23.67
CA GLU A 207 5.24 3.52 -23.29
C GLU A 207 6.61 3.95 -23.81
N GLY A 208 7.64 3.09 -23.66
CA GLY A 208 8.97 3.35 -24.20
C GLY A 208 8.97 3.50 -25.72
N VAL A 209 8.11 2.76 -26.43
CA VAL A 209 7.99 2.83 -27.89
C VAL A 209 7.18 4.03 -28.38
N GLU A 210 6.12 4.45 -27.67
CA GLU A 210 5.40 5.69 -27.99
C GLU A 210 6.33 6.91 -27.91
N GLU A 211 7.29 6.89 -26.98
CA GLU A 211 8.36 7.90 -26.91
C GLU A 211 9.38 7.82 -28.06
N VAL A 212 9.69 6.61 -28.55
CA VAL A 212 10.56 6.38 -29.73
C VAL A 212 9.88 6.85 -31.02
N ILE A 213 8.61 6.51 -31.21
CA ILE A 213 7.82 6.86 -32.40
C ILE A 213 7.61 8.38 -32.47
N SER A 214 7.38 9.03 -31.33
CA SER A 214 7.25 10.50 -31.24
C SER A 214 8.57 11.27 -31.42
N ARG A 215 9.70 10.57 -31.65
CA ARG A 215 11.05 11.15 -31.83
C ARG A 215 11.44 12.10 -30.70
N SER A 216 11.00 11.80 -29.48
CA SER A 216 11.35 12.59 -28.31
C SER A 216 12.85 12.48 -28.02
N LYS A 217 13.46 13.52 -27.42
CA LYS A 217 14.89 13.50 -27.03
C LYS A 217 15.23 12.42 -25.98
N GLY A 218 14.23 11.76 -25.38
CA GLY A 218 14.38 10.77 -24.29
C GLY A 218 14.09 9.32 -24.66
N ALA A 219 13.67 9.04 -25.90
CA ALA A 219 13.26 7.72 -26.39
C ALA A 219 14.18 6.55 -26.00
N PHE A 220 15.50 6.73 -26.08
CA PHE A 220 16.48 5.69 -25.74
C PHE A 220 16.52 5.39 -24.24
N GLU A 221 16.36 6.40 -23.40
CA GLU A 221 16.37 6.23 -21.95
C GLU A 221 15.05 5.60 -21.47
N ALA A 222 13.91 5.98 -22.05
CA ALA A 222 12.64 5.33 -21.75
C ALA A 222 12.64 3.83 -22.09
N MET A 223 13.21 3.44 -23.24
CA MET A 223 13.36 2.02 -23.58
C MET A 223 14.27 1.26 -22.62
N LYS A 224 15.37 1.86 -22.15
CA LYS A 224 16.22 1.24 -21.12
C LYS A 224 15.48 1.07 -19.80
N VAL A 225 14.67 2.05 -19.40
CA VAL A 225 13.86 1.99 -18.18
C VAL A 225 12.87 0.83 -18.26
N VAL A 226 12.09 0.73 -19.35
CA VAL A 226 11.12 -0.38 -19.51
C VAL A 226 11.82 -1.74 -19.55
N THR A 227 12.95 -1.83 -20.25
CA THR A 227 13.78 -3.06 -20.25
C THR A 227 14.23 -3.43 -18.84
N GLY A 228 14.66 -2.44 -18.04
CA GLY A 228 15.08 -2.65 -16.65
C GLY A 228 13.92 -3.09 -15.74
N ILE A 229 12.70 -2.59 -15.98
CA ILE A 229 11.49 -3.03 -15.26
C ILE A 229 11.19 -4.49 -15.60
N GLN A 230 11.12 -4.84 -16.88
CA GLN A 230 10.86 -6.21 -17.32
C GLN A 230 11.92 -7.21 -16.85
N GLU A 231 13.19 -6.81 -16.81
CA GLU A 231 14.29 -7.62 -16.26
C GLU A 231 14.10 -7.87 -14.75
N ASN A 232 13.76 -6.82 -14.00
CA ASN A 232 13.52 -6.93 -12.56
C ASN A 232 12.28 -7.79 -12.24
N GLU A 233 11.17 -7.57 -12.93
CA GLU A 233 9.95 -8.38 -12.79
C GLU A 233 10.19 -9.85 -13.15
N SER A 234 10.86 -10.12 -14.28
CA SER A 234 11.20 -11.49 -14.67
C SER A 234 12.16 -12.16 -13.68
N SER A 235 13.15 -11.43 -13.17
CA SER A 235 14.09 -11.96 -12.17
C SER A 235 13.36 -12.37 -10.89
N VAL A 236 12.46 -11.52 -10.41
CA VAL A 236 11.70 -11.76 -9.20
C VAL A 236 10.70 -12.91 -9.39
N ALA A 237 9.91 -12.87 -10.46
CA ALA A 237 8.89 -13.88 -10.72
C ALA A 237 9.53 -15.26 -10.95
N SER A 238 10.58 -15.35 -11.78
CA SER A 238 11.27 -16.63 -12.01
C SER A 238 11.85 -17.23 -10.73
N GLN A 239 12.35 -16.41 -9.81
CA GLN A 239 12.82 -16.89 -8.50
C GLN A 239 11.67 -17.44 -7.65
N TRP A 240 10.53 -16.73 -7.57
CA TRP A 240 9.35 -17.23 -6.86
C TRP A 240 8.89 -18.57 -7.46
N VAL A 241 8.72 -18.62 -8.77
CA VAL A 241 8.32 -19.83 -9.49
C VAL A 241 9.30 -20.98 -9.21
N SER A 242 10.61 -20.70 -9.16
CA SER A 242 11.65 -21.72 -8.92
C SER A 242 11.70 -22.28 -7.49
N SER A 243 11.09 -21.59 -6.52
CA SER A 243 10.94 -22.09 -5.15
C SER A 243 9.79 -23.10 -4.98
N HIS A 244 9.06 -23.40 -6.07
CA HIS A 244 7.94 -24.33 -6.09
C HIS A 244 8.22 -25.50 -7.05
N ASN A 245 7.55 -26.62 -6.80
CA ASN A 245 7.55 -27.81 -7.66
C ASN A 245 6.14 -28.06 -8.22
N ASN A 246 6.06 -28.84 -9.29
CA ASN A 246 4.83 -29.11 -10.03
C ASN A 246 4.17 -27.82 -10.52
N VAL A 247 4.93 -27.04 -11.28
CA VAL A 247 4.62 -25.66 -11.62
C VAL A 247 4.16 -25.50 -13.07
N VAL A 248 3.13 -24.68 -13.23
CA VAL A 248 2.72 -24.10 -14.52
C VAL A 248 2.70 -22.58 -14.38
N VAL A 249 3.34 -21.86 -15.30
CA VAL A 249 3.28 -20.40 -15.39
C VAL A 249 2.56 -20.01 -16.66
N ALA A 250 1.42 -19.34 -16.55
CA ALA A 250 0.60 -18.94 -17.67
C ALA A 250 0.35 -17.43 -17.64
N GLY A 251 0.34 -16.78 -18.79
CA GLY A 251 -0.08 -15.38 -18.88
C GLY A 251 0.61 -14.60 -19.97
N ASP A 252 0.54 -13.28 -19.85
CA ASP A 252 1.12 -12.32 -20.78
C ASP A 252 2.50 -11.88 -20.30
N PHE A 253 3.54 -12.40 -20.95
CA PHE A 253 4.91 -12.06 -20.60
C PHE A 253 5.34 -10.74 -21.23
N ASN A 254 4.53 -10.15 -22.12
CA ASN A 254 4.88 -8.99 -22.93
C ASN A 254 6.25 -9.14 -23.66
N MET A 255 6.66 -10.38 -23.95
CA MET A 255 7.97 -10.70 -24.52
C MET A 255 7.91 -11.91 -25.47
N LEU A 256 8.76 -11.90 -26.49
CA LEU A 256 8.99 -13.04 -27.39
C LEU A 256 9.97 -14.03 -26.75
N THR A 257 9.92 -15.30 -27.13
CA THR A 257 10.83 -16.34 -26.60
C THR A 257 12.31 -16.10 -26.93
N HIS A 258 12.60 -15.31 -27.95
CA HIS A 258 13.97 -14.89 -28.32
C HIS A 258 14.42 -13.59 -27.61
N ASN A 259 13.63 -13.03 -26.71
CA ASN A 259 14.09 -11.91 -25.90
C ASN A 259 15.17 -12.42 -24.89
N PRO A 260 16.30 -11.72 -24.72
CA PRO A 260 17.34 -12.11 -23.76
C PRO A 260 16.85 -12.24 -22.31
N ILE A 261 15.88 -11.43 -21.88
CA ILE A 261 15.22 -11.52 -20.56
C ILE A 261 14.43 -12.83 -20.48
N PHE A 262 13.66 -13.16 -21.52
CA PHE A 262 12.93 -14.42 -21.59
C PHE A 262 13.89 -15.61 -21.45
N HIS A 263 14.96 -15.63 -22.26
CA HIS A 263 15.96 -16.68 -22.21
C HIS A 263 16.69 -16.75 -20.86
N LYS A 264 17.01 -15.61 -20.23
CA LYS A 264 17.74 -15.57 -18.95
C LYS A 264 16.93 -16.12 -17.78
N PHE A 265 15.64 -15.81 -17.69
CA PHE A 265 14.83 -16.10 -16.48
C PHE A 265 13.83 -17.23 -16.66
N TRP A 266 13.39 -17.52 -17.88
CA TRP A 266 12.26 -18.42 -18.12
C TRP A 266 12.63 -19.71 -18.85
N SER A 267 13.85 -19.80 -19.40
CA SER A 267 14.34 -20.99 -20.14
C SER A 267 14.52 -22.26 -19.31
N ARG A 268 14.44 -22.17 -17.97
CA ARG A 268 14.36 -23.33 -17.07
C ARG A 268 13.06 -24.13 -17.28
N TYR A 269 12.00 -23.47 -17.76
CA TYR A 269 10.71 -24.09 -18.03
C TYR A 269 10.53 -24.29 -19.53
N THR A 270 9.68 -25.24 -19.90
CA THR A 270 9.38 -25.50 -21.31
C THR A 270 8.17 -24.68 -21.75
N ASP A 271 8.31 -23.87 -22.81
CA ASP A 271 7.17 -23.18 -23.44
C ASP A 271 6.33 -24.16 -24.28
N ALA A 272 5.05 -24.27 -23.94
CA ALA A 272 4.14 -25.23 -24.55
C ALA A 272 3.97 -25.03 -26.06
N PHE A 273 3.77 -23.79 -26.52
CA PHE A 273 3.58 -23.54 -27.95
C PHE A 273 4.87 -23.83 -28.72
N SER A 274 6.03 -23.45 -28.19
CA SER A 274 7.31 -23.75 -28.82
C SER A 274 7.63 -25.25 -28.86
N SER A 275 7.06 -26.06 -27.95
CA SER A 275 7.29 -27.50 -27.89
C SER A 275 6.40 -28.33 -28.82
N VAL A 276 5.10 -28.04 -28.90
CA VAL A 276 4.11 -28.88 -29.60
C VAL A 276 3.13 -28.10 -30.49
N GLY A 277 3.28 -26.78 -30.59
CA GLY A 277 2.45 -25.93 -31.42
C GLY A 277 2.68 -26.10 -32.91
N ASP A 278 1.76 -25.56 -33.71
CA ASP A 278 1.85 -25.55 -35.17
C ASP A 278 1.56 -24.13 -35.69
N GLY A 279 2.42 -23.63 -36.58
CA GLY A 279 2.38 -22.26 -37.08
C GLY A 279 3.06 -21.23 -36.18
N PHE A 280 2.64 -19.96 -36.29
CA PHE A 280 3.28 -18.85 -35.57
C PHE A 280 2.83 -18.71 -34.10
N GLY A 281 1.58 -19.10 -33.80
CA GLY A 281 1.03 -18.96 -32.45
C GLY A 281 0.88 -17.52 -31.98
N TYR A 282 0.58 -16.58 -32.87
CA TYR A 282 0.37 -15.19 -32.47
C TYR A 282 -0.85 -15.05 -31.57
N THR A 283 -0.65 -14.43 -30.41
CA THR A 283 -1.68 -14.21 -29.40
C THR A 283 -2.08 -12.74 -29.39
N LYS A 284 -1.14 -11.81 -29.52
CA LYS A 284 -1.39 -10.38 -29.66
C LYS A 284 -1.48 -9.97 -31.13
N TYR A 285 -2.54 -9.24 -31.50
CA TYR A 285 -2.70 -8.67 -32.84
C TYR A 285 -2.71 -7.14 -32.80
N THR A 286 -2.10 -6.54 -33.82
CA THR A 286 -2.29 -5.13 -34.20
C THR A 286 -3.20 -5.07 -35.43
N SER A 287 -3.45 -3.87 -35.97
CA SER A 287 -4.28 -3.72 -37.19
C SER A 287 -3.70 -4.40 -38.44
N TRP A 288 -2.42 -4.83 -38.44
CA TRP A 288 -1.77 -5.37 -39.66
C TRP A 288 -0.71 -6.48 -39.45
N TYR A 289 -0.42 -6.91 -38.21
CA TYR A 289 0.42 -8.10 -37.91
C TYR A 289 0.15 -8.63 -36.49
N GLY A 290 0.70 -9.79 -36.13
CA GLY A 290 0.61 -10.36 -34.79
C GLY A 290 1.94 -10.84 -34.24
N VAL A 291 1.99 -11.06 -32.92
CA VAL A 291 3.15 -11.53 -32.15
C VAL A 291 2.74 -12.53 -31.06
N ARG A 292 3.65 -13.42 -30.66
CA ARG A 292 3.43 -14.44 -29.61
C ARG A 292 4.06 -13.97 -28.29
N ILE A 293 3.27 -13.35 -27.44
CA ILE A 293 3.71 -12.78 -26.15
C ILE A 293 3.00 -13.38 -24.94
N ASP A 294 1.87 -14.05 -25.15
CA ASP A 294 1.23 -14.88 -24.14
C ASP A 294 1.83 -16.29 -24.23
N HIS A 295 2.28 -16.82 -23.09
CA HIS A 295 2.96 -18.11 -23.01
C HIS A 295 2.35 -18.97 -21.91
N LEU A 296 2.59 -20.27 -22.01
CA LEU A 296 2.33 -21.23 -20.94
C LEU A 296 3.57 -22.11 -20.78
N LEU A 297 4.25 -21.90 -19.66
CA LEU A 297 5.48 -22.58 -19.29
C LEU A 297 5.18 -23.67 -18.27
N TYR A 298 5.92 -24.78 -18.32
CA TYR A 298 5.78 -25.88 -17.37
C TYR A 298 7.14 -26.47 -17.00
N ASP A 299 7.22 -27.04 -15.79
CA ASP A 299 8.40 -27.77 -15.29
C ASP A 299 8.47 -29.22 -15.78
N GLU A 300 9.49 -29.97 -15.36
CA GLU A 300 9.72 -31.36 -15.77
C GLU A 300 8.61 -32.35 -15.34
N ASN A 301 7.67 -31.95 -14.49
CA ASN A 301 6.57 -32.82 -14.07
C ASN A 301 5.44 -32.89 -15.10
N TRP A 302 5.48 -32.06 -16.13
CA TRP A 302 4.47 -31.99 -17.17
C TRP A 302 5.05 -32.26 -18.56
N LYS A 303 4.17 -32.71 -19.44
CA LYS A 303 4.43 -32.83 -20.86
C LYS A 303 3.32 -32.15 -21.64
N ALA A 304 3.65 -31.22 -22.52
CA ALA A 304 2.66 -30.68 -23.44
C ALA A 304 2.28 -31.72 -24.51
N ILE A 305 0.98 -31.87 -24.72
CA ILE A 305 0.40 -32.78 -25.72
C ILE A 305 -0.03 -32.00 -26.95
N LYS A 306 -0.62 -30.83 -26.74
CA LYS A 306 -1.10 -29.95 -27.81
C LYS A 306 -1.11 -28.50 -27.34
N ALA A 307 -0.75 -27.58 -28.22
CA ALA A 307 -0.85 -26.15 -27.98
C ALA A 307 -1.38 -25.46 -29.23
N PHE A 308 -2.39 -24.58 -29.09
CA PHE A 308 -2.96 -23.85 -30.21
C PHE A 308 -3.58 -22.53 -29.75
N VAL A 309 -3.65 -21.56 -30.67
CA VAL A 309 -4.32 -20.27 -30.41
C VAL A 309 -5.78 -20.37 -30.84
N GLY A 310 -6.69 -19.92 -29.98
CA GLY A 310 -8.12 -19.91 -30.24
C GLY A 310 -8.60 -18.70 -31.07
N PRO A 311 -9.92 -18.61 -31.32
CA PRO A 311 -10.51 -17.53 -32.10
C PRO A 311 -10.35 -16.15 -31.44
N ASP A 312 -10.48 -15.11 -32.26
CA ASP A 312 -10.63 -13.73 -31.82
C ASP A 312 -11.99 -13.53 -31.13
N ILE A 313 -11.97 -13.15 -29.86
CA ILE A 313 -13.15 -12.92 -29.03
C ILE A 313 -13.47 -11.43 -28.82
N GLY A 314 -12.95 -10.53 -29.66
CA GLY A 314 -13.23 -9.08 -29.62
C GLY A 314 -12.17 -8.24 -28.92
N GLY A 315 -11.14 -8.87 -28.36
CA GLY A 315 -9.97 -8.22 -27.80
C GLY A 315 -8.80 -8.16 -28.80
N ASP A 316 -7.73 -7.49 -28.41
CA ASP A 316 -6.49 -7.41 -29.17
C ASP A 316 -5.48 -8.52 -28.81
N HIS A 317 -5.89 -9.42 -27.89
CA HIS A 317 -5.29 -10.73 -27.60
C HIS A 317 -6.24 -11.88 -27.98
N ARG A 318 -5.65 -13.04 -28.25
CA ARG A 318 -6.32 -14.32 -28.51
C ARG A 318 -5.90 -15.35 -27.46
N PRO A 319 -6.80 -16.26 -27.09
CA PRO A 319 -6.53 -17.26 -26.06
C PRO A 319 -5.47 -18.27 -26.53
N LEU A 320 -4.51 -18.58 -25.67
CA LEU A 320 -3.62 -19.71 -25.83
C LEU A 320 -4.19 -20.92 -25.08
N ILE A 321 -4.41 -22.03 -25.77
CA ILE A 321 -4.94 -23.27 -25.22
C ILE A 321 -3.86 -24.35 -25.26
N VAL A 322 -3.64 -25.00 -24.12
CA VAL A 322 -2.63 -26.05 -23.97
C VAL A 322 -3.22 -27.26 -23.27
N ASP A 323 -2.97 -28.44 -23.82
CA ASP A 323 -3.20 -29.73 -23.20
C ASP A 323 -1.89 -30.18 -22.54
N LEU A 324 -1.89 -30.32 -21.22
CA LEU A 324 -0.77 -30.84 -20.45
C LEU A 324 -1.09 -32.21 -19.87
N GLU A 325 -0.14 -33.13 -19.93
CA GLU A 325 -0.19 -34.43 -19.26
C GLU A 325 0.80 -34.44 -18.10
N PHE A 326 0.33 -34.82 -16.91
CA PHE A 326 1.19 -35.00 -15.74
C PHE A 326 2.01 -36.28 -15.88
N ILE A 327 3.33 -36.17 -15.76
CA ILE A 327 4.30 -37.29 -15.85
C ILE A 327 5.16 -37.46 -14.58
N GLY A 328 5.02 -36.56 -13.60
CA GLY A 328 5.75 -36.60 -12.33
C GLY A 328 5.24 -37.67 -11.35
N LYS A 329 5.95 -37.86 -10.24
CA LYS A 329 5.46 -38.67 -9.11
C LYS A 329 4.37 -37.89 -8.36
N GLN A 330 3.29 -38.57 -7.97
CA GLN A 330 2.15 -37.94 -7.29
C GLN A 330 2.60 -37.27 -5.98
N ASN A 331 2.49 -35.94 -5.92
CA ASN A 331 2.54 -35.19 -4.69
C ASN A 331 1.12 -34.71 -4.40
N VAL A 332 0.49 -35.33 -3.40
CA VAL A 332 -0.80 -34.88 -2.86
C VAL A 332 -0.50 -33.82 -1.81
N PHE A 333 -1.13 -32.65 -1.91
CA PHE A 333 -1.17 -31.74 -0.78
C PHE A 333 -2.05 -32.39 0.30
N VAL A 334 -1.46 -32.82 1.41
CA VAL A 334 -2.18 -33.40 2.54
C VAL A 334 -2.91 -32.27 3.27
N ASN A 335 -4.24 -32.34 3.29
CA ASN A 335 -5.06 -31.51 4.18
C ASN A 335 -4.90 -32.01 5.61
N ASN A 336 -4.68 -31.11 6.57
CA ASN A 336 -4.76 -31.40 8.01
C ASN A 336 -6.23 -31.56 8.51
N ASP A 337 -7.19 -31.84 7.62
CA ASP A 337 -8.63 -31.86 7.91
C ASP A 337 -9.25 -33.27 7.93
N GLU A 338 -8.47 -34.36 7.89
CA GLU A 338 -9.01 -35.71 8.08
C GLU A 338 -9.32 -35.98 9.57
N LEU A 339 -10.48 -35.49 10.04
CA LEU A 339 -11.27 -36.11 11.11
C LEU A 339 -12.74 -35.68 10.97
N GLY A 340 -13.55 -36.54 10.34
CA GLY A 340 -15.01 -36.59 10.54
C GLY A 340 -15.89 -36.18 9.36
N GLU A 341 -16.25 -37.15 8.51
CA GLU A 341 -17.37 -37.07 7.58
C GLU A 341 -18.73 -36.95 8.31
N HIS A 342 -19.61 -36.06 7.84
CA HIS A 342 -20.97 -36.38 7.36
C HIS A 342 -21.75 -35.11 6.98
N GLY A 343 -22.25 -35.05 5.74
CA GLY A 343 -23.38 -34.18 5.34
C GLY A 343 -23.18 -33.39 4.04
N LEU A 344 -23.89 -33.79 2.99
CA LEU A 344 -23.84 -33.33 1.60
C LEU A 344 -24.98 -32.33 1.28
N LEU A 345 -24.70 -31.37 0.37
CA LEU A 345 -25.61 -30.61 -0.55
C LEU A 345 -26.45 -29.47 0.08
N THR A 346 -26.72 -28.28 -0.52
CA THR A 346 -26.56 -27.68 -1.87
C THR A 346 -26.90 -26.17 -1.82
N ASP A 347 -26.51 -25.44 -2.89
CA ASP A 347 -27.08 -24.20 -3.48
C ASP A 347 -26.57 -22.78 -3.11
N ASN A 348 -25.75 -22.24 -4.04
CA ASN A 348 -25.91 -21.00 -4.83
C ASN A 348 -26.39 -19.66 -4.20
N ASN A 349 -25.50 -18.65 -4.18
CA ASN A 349 -25.52 -17.41 -5.01
C ASN A 349 -24.79 -16.20 -4.35
N ASP A 350 -23.73 -15.72 -5.00
CA ASP A 350 -23.48 -14.34 -5.44
C ASP A 350 -23.80 -13.10 -4.53
N TYR A 351 -22.70 -12.52 -4.00
CA TYR A 351 -22.27 -11.08 -4.00
C TYR A 351 -22.47 -10.08 -2.84
N LEU A 352 -21.37 -9.30 -2.69
CA LEU A 352 -21.23 -7.82 -2.63
C LEU A 352 -21.14 -7.07 -1.29
N VAL A 353 -20.28 -6.06 -1.38
CA VAL A 353 -19.79 -5.08 -0.41
C VAL A 353 -20.91 -4.27 0.26
N TYR A 354 -20.73 -3.97 1.55
CA TYR A 354 -21.63 -3.10 2.32
C TYR A 354 -21.44 -1.61 1.99
N GLU A 355 -22.34 -1.05 1.16
CA GLU A 355 -22.87 0.32 1.28
C GLU A 355 -24.40 0.26 1.08
N GLY A 356 -25.18 0.72 2.05
CA GLY A 356 -26.61 1.04 1.88
C GLY A 356 -27.62 -0.12 2.01
N PHE A 357 -28.13 -0.34 3.22
CA PHE A 357 -29.27 -1.23 3.53
C PHE A 357 -30.55 -0.96 2.69
N GLU A 358 -30.71 0.23 2.11
CA GLU A 358 -31.96 0.63 1.45
C GLU A 358 -32.05 0.43 -0.07
N SER A 359 -31.02 -0.06 -0.76
CA SER A 359 -31.09 -0.16 -2.23
C SER A 359 -30.58 -1.43 -2.92
N SER A 360 -30.21 -2.51 -2.23
CA SER A 360 -30.09 -3.81 -2.93
C SER A 360 -30.07 -5.03 -2.01
N VAL A 361 -31.16 -5.80 -2.08
CA VAL A 361 -31.24 -7.28 -2.06
C VAL A 361 -30.43 -8.06 -1.00
N GLY A 362 -31.08 -8.47 0.10
CA GLY A 362 -31.05 -9.90 0.49
C GLY A 362 -30.24 -10.40 1.69
N SER A 363 -29.76 -9.58 2.63
CA SER A 363 -28.88 -10.07 3.71
C SER A 363 -29.60 -10.65 4.96
N PHE A 364 -30.89 -10.38 5.15
CA PHE A 364 -31.69 -10.96 6.23
C PHE A 364 -32.61 -12.06 5.70
N THR A 365 -32.55 -13.21 6.34
CA THR A 365 -33.48 -14.32 6.12
C THR A 365 -34.32 -14.53 7.37
N SER A 366 -35.57 -14.92 7.21
CA SER A 366 -36.38 -15.41 8.32
C SER A 366 -36.67 -16.88 8.13
N SER A 367 -36.82 -17.59 9.25
CA SER A 367 -37.48 -18.90 9.24
C SER A 367 -38.87 -18.82 8.56
N PRO A 368 -39.42 -19.94 8.04
CA PRO A 368 -40.72 -19.96 7.36
C PRO A 368 -41.91 -19.44 8.19
N SER A 369 -41.77 -19.35 9.51
CA SER A 369 -42.73 -18.81 10.49
C SER A 369 -42.73 -17.27 10.60
N GLY A 370 -41.79 -16.59 9.93
CA GLY A 370 -41.67 -15.13 9.91
C GLY A 370 -42.05 -14.52 8.58
N ALA A 371 -42.45 -13.24 8.59
CA ALA A 371 -42.46 -12.41 7.39
C ALA A 371 -41.57 -11.18 7.59
N LEU A 372 -40.65 -11.00 6.65
CA LEU A 372 -39.83 -9.81 6.51
C LEU A 372 -40.49 -8.88 5.49
N ASN A 373 -40.94 -7.71 5.93
CA ASN A 373 -41.53 -6.68 5.08
C ASN A 373 -40.72 -5.40 5.19
N ILE A 374 -40.54 -4.69 4.08
CA ILE A 374 -40.02 -3.33 4.12
C ILE A 374 -41.18 -2.38 4.43
N ASP A 375 -41.05 -1.61 5.51
CA ASP A 375 -42.01 -0.60 5.94
C ASP A 375 -41.41 0.79 5.69
N SER A 376 -41.88 1.48 4.66
CA SER A 376 -41.41 2.83 4.30
C SER A 376 -42.11 3.95 5.08
N GLY A 377 -43.09 3.62 5.93
CA GLY A 377 -43.86 4.57 6.73
C GLY A 377 -43.44 4.67 8.20
N ASN A 378 -42.67 3.69 8.71
CA ASN A 378 -42.09 3.68 10.05
C ASN A 378 -40.59 3.39 9.95
N THR A 379 -39.75 4.42 9.87
CA THR A 379 -38.31 4.30 9.59
C THR A 379 -37.51 5.26 10.46
N ASN A 380 -36.24 4.95 10.76
CA ASN A 380 -35.37 5.85 11.55
C ASN A 380 -34.45 6.68 10.63
N ILE A 381 -33.86 6.06 9.60
CA ILE A 381 -32.96 6.72 8.65
C ILE A 381 -33.39 6.36 7.22
N ASN A 382 -33.16 7.25 6.25
CA ASN A 382 -33.30 7.06 4.77
C ASN A 382 -34.68 6.65 4.17
N GLY A 383 -35.67 6.25 4.97
CA GLY A 383 -37.05 6.06 4.49
C GLY A 383 -37.50 4.62 4.26
N LYS A 384 -36.75 3.61 4.74
CA LYS A 384 -37.16 2.18 4.74
C LYS A 384 -36.63 1.43 5.99
N ALA A 385 -37.50 0.77 6.74
CA ALA A 385 -37.11 -0.15 7.82
C ALA A 385 -37.57 -1.58 7.54
N LEU A 386 -36.87 -2.57 8.10
CA LEU A 386 -37.26 -3.98 8.03
C LEU A 386 -38.23 -4.30 9.18
N LYS A 387 -39.49 -4.59 8.84
CA LYS A 387 -40.50 -5.09 9.77
C LYS A 387 -40.49 -6.62 9.79
N VAL A 388 -40.27 -7.21 10.95
CA VAL A 388 -40.36 -8.66 11.19
C VAL A 388 -41.72 -8.96 11.83
N LEU A 389 -42.53 -9.83 11.22
CA LEU A 389 -43.88 -10.19 11.67
C LEU A 389 -43.99 -11.68 11.99
N VAL A 390 -44.62 -12.01 13.13
CA VAL A 390 -44.97 -13.39 13.51
C VAL A 390 -46.14 -13.90 12.66
N LYS A 391 -45.95 -15.00 11.93
CA LYS A 391 -47.03 -15.72 11.24
C LYS A 391 -47.53 -16.92 12.07
N PRO A 392 -48.80 -17.33 11.91
CA PRO A 392 -49.29 -18.55 12.54
C PRO A 392 -48.67 -19.75 11.80
N ILE A 393 -48.19 -20.78 12.52
CA ILE A 393 -48.14 -22.21 12.14
C ILE A 393 -46.82 -22.97 12.44
N TYR A 394 -45.69 -22.39 12.86
CA TYR A 394 -44.48 -23.21 13.18
C TYR A 394 -43.74 -22.83 14.46
N THR A 395 -42.89 -23.75 14.93
CA THR A 395 -42.35 -23.89 16.29
C THR A 395 -41.33 -22.83 16.71
N GLU A 396 -40.50 -22.29 15.81
CA GLU A 396 -39.53 -21.23 16.15
C GLU A 396 -39.59 -20.08 15.13
N LEU A 397 -39.45 -18.83 15.58
CA LEU A 397 -39.31 -17.67 14.70
C LEU A 397 -37.90 -17.08 14.84
N THR A 398 -37.14 -17.10 13.76
CA THR A 398 -35.85 -16.43 13.66
C THR A 398 -35.80 -15.47 12.49
N ALA A 399 -35.04 -14.38 12.65
CA ALA A 399 -34.65 -13.48 11.58
C ALA A 399 -33.19 -13.09 11.76
N GLY A 400 -32.35 -13.23 10.74
CA GLY A 400 -30.91 -13.08 10.92
C GLY A 400 -30.12 -13.11 9.63
N THR A 401 -28.80 -13.00 9.78
CA THR A 401 -27.84 -13.00 8.67
C THR A 401 -26.74 -14.03 8.93
N LYS A 402 -26.34 -14.74 7.88
CA LYS A 402 -25.24 -15.70 7.90
C LYS A 402 -23.98 -15.07 7.31
N ARG A 403 -22.84 -15.37 7.93
CA ARG A 403 -21.54 -14.87 7.52
C ARG A 403 -20.50 -15.96 7.70
N ASP A 404 -20.22 -16.65 6.61
CA ASP A 404 -19.14 -17.63 6.57
C ASP A 404 -17.81 -16.89 6.81
N GLU A 405 -17.05 -17.35 7.80
CA GLU A 405 -15.80 -16.73 8.27
C GLU A 405 -15.94 -15.36 8.97
N TRP A 406 -16.95 -15.19 9.84
CA TRP A 406 -17.02 -14.03 10.72
C TRP A 406 -15.95 -14.08 11.82
N ASN A 407 -14.75 -13.65 11.46
CA ASN A 407 -13.64 -13.50 12.40
C ASN A 407 -13.90 -12.34 13.37
N LEU A 408 -14.17 -12.68 14.62
CA LEU A 408 -14.49 -11.76 15.71
C LEU A 408 -13.30 -10.85 16.05
N ASN A 409 -12.04 -11.24 15.80
CA ASN A 409 -10.89 -10.35 15.99
C ASN A 409 -10.84 -9.19 14.99
N ASN A 410 -11.45 -9.38 13.82
CA ASN A 410 -11.53 -8.37 12.77
C ASN A 410 -12.90 -7.67 12.76
N TYR A 411 -13.96 -8.32 13.23
CA TYR A 411 -15.33 -7.81 13.25
C TYR A 411 -16.02 -8.23 14.56
N ASN A 412 -15.73 -7.56 15.67
CA ASN A 412 -16.20 -7.94 17.00
C ASN A 412 -17.56 -7.35 17.41
N GLU A 413 -18.17 -6.47 16.61
CA GLU A 413 -19.37 -5.74 17.04
C GLU A 413 -20.55 -5.91 16.09
N VAL A 414 -21.76 -6.00 16.64
CA VAL A 414 -23.03 -5.92 15.91
C VAL A 414 -23.80 -4.69 16.39
N SER A 415 -24.15 -3.78 15.49
CA SER A 415 -24.97 -2.61 15.78
C SER A 415 -26.28 -2.65 15.00
N PHE A 416 -27.39 -2.26 15.59
CA PHE A 416 -28.68 -2.09 14.90
C PHE A 416 -29.60 -1.12 15.64
N VAL A 417 -30.45 -0.44 14.89
CA VAL A 417 -31.57 0.34 15.43
C VAL A 417 -32.81 -0.54 15.41
N TYR A 418 -33.59 -0.54 16.49
CA TYR A 418 -34.78 -1.37 16.63
C TYR A 418 -35.96 -0.61 17.22
N ARG A 419 -37.18 -1.08 16.96
CA ARG A 419 -38.40 -0.65 17.62
C ARG A 419 -39.26 -1.86 17.91
N ILE A 420 -39.56 -2.09 19.18
CA ILE A 420 -40.28 -3.29 19.64
C ILE A 420 -41.53 -2.83 20.41
N PRO A 421 -42.75 -3.26 20.02
CA PRO A 421 -43.97 -3.02 20.79
C PRO A 421 -43.96 -3.71 22.17
N PRO A 422 -44.77 -3.24 23.14
CA PRO A 422 -44.74 -3.76 24.50
C PRO A 422 -45.10 -5.22 24.58
N LYS A 423 -44.31 -5.96 25.36
CA LYS A 423 -44.45 -7.38 25.67
C LYS A 423 -44.22 -8.31 24.48
N VAL A 424 -43.54 -7.86 23.42
CA VAL A 424 -43.14 -8.73 22.31
C VAL A 424 -41.83 -9.45 22.69
N PRO A 425 -41.84 -10.79 22.83
CA PRO A 425 -40.68 -11.51 23.36
C PRO A 425 -39.63 -11.73 22.28
N ILE A 426 -38.47 -11.08 22.38
CA ILE A 426 -37.38 -11.18 21.41
C ILE A 426 -36.06 -11.41 22.15
N SER A 427 -35.29 -12.38 21.68
CA SER A 427 -33.89 -12.57 22.03
C SER A 427 -33.01 -12.44 20.80
N PHE A 428 -31.70 -12.36 20.98
CA PHE A 428 -30.75 -12.49 19.88
C PHE A 428 -29.47 -13.19 20.31
N ARG A 429 -28.84 -13.85 19.34
CA ARG A 429 -27.77 -14.81 19.55
C ARG A 429 -26.81 -14.87 18.37
N VAL A 430 -25.64 -15.41 18.61
CA VAL A 430 -24.62 -15.68 17.59
C VAL A 430 -24.29 -17.17 17.55
N GLN A 431 -24.09 -17.72 16.35
CA GLN A 431 -23.57 -19.08 16.20
C GLN A 431 -22.05 -19.03 16.05
N THR A 432 -21.37 -19.96 16.71
CA THR A 432 -19.93 -20.13 16.53
C THR A 432 -19.62 -21.05 15.36
N ARG A 433 -18.35 -21.08 14.93
CA ARG A 433 -17.89 -22.02 13.89
C ARG A 433 -18.05 -23.50 14.27
N MET A 434 -18.18 -23.82 15.56
CA MET A 434 -18.46 -25.17 16.04
C MET A 434 -19.96 -25.53 16.05
N GLY A 435 -20.83 -24.57 15.71
CA GLY A 435 -22.28 -24.75 15.65
C GLY A 435 -23.03 -24.38 16.93
N ASP A 436 -22.32 -23.99 17.99
CA ASP A 436 -22.91 -23.61 19.27
C ASP A 436 -23.58 -22.23 19.19
N TRP A 437 -24.77 -22.11 19.78
CA TRP A 437 -25.45 -20.83 19.92
C TRP A 437 -25.09 -20.15 21.23
N ILE A 438 -24.68 -18.88 21.15
CA ILE A 438 -24.40 -18.04 22.30
C ILE A 438 -25.42 -16.89 22.33
N CYS A 439 -26.21 -16.86 23.40
CA CYS A 439 -27.20 -15.84 23.67
C CYS A 439 -26.53 -14.53 24.10
N LEU A 440 -26.84 -13.47 23.37
CA LEU A 440 -26.23 -12.15 23.52
C LEU A 440 -27.15 -11.16 24.25
N GLY A 441 -28.47 -11.36 24.21
CA GLY A 441 -29.42 -10.42 24.79
C GLY A 441 -30.86 -10.62 24.33
N GLY A 442 -31.76 -9.74 24.78
CA GLY A 442 -33.18 -9.77 24.47
C GLY A 442 -34.04 -8.83 25.32
N THR A 443 -35.33 -8.79 25.04
CA THR A 443 -36.37 -8.17 25.89
C THR A 443 -36.56 -8.97 27.18
N GLU A 444 -37.10 -8.38 28.25
CA GLU A 444 -37.39 -9.06 29.53
C GLU A 444 -38.21 -10.36 29.36
N THR A 445 -39.13 -10.37 28.39
CA THR A 445 -39.99 -11.54 28.10
C THR A 445 -39.39 -12.53 27.10
N GLY A 446 -38.19 -12.24 26.58
CA GLY A 446 -37.46 -13.03 25.60
C GLY A 446 -36.72 -14.20 26.25
N GLN A 447 -36.92 -15.40 25.71
CA GLN A 447 -36.17 -16.61 26.06
C GLN A 447 -35.27 -16.97 24.88
N CYS A 448 -34.03 -17.39 25.16
CA CYS A 448 -33.03 -17.71 24.16
C CYS A 448 -32.55 -19.15 24.34
N THR A 449 -32.39 -19.89 23.24
CA THR A 449 -31.80 -21.23 23.25
C THR A 449 -30.32 -21.16 22.87
N GLY A 450 -29.43 -21.57 23.80
CA GLY A 450 -27.98 -21.47 23.67
C GLY A 450 -27.27 -21.23 25.01
N ALA A 451 -25.94 -21.16 25.00
CA ALA A 451 -25.16 -20.75 26.17
C ALA A 451 -25.28 -19.22 26.38
N HIS A 452 -25.46 -18.75 27.61
CA HIS A 452 -25.61 -17.32 27.87
C HIS A 452 -24.26 -16.65 28.07
N ALA A 453 -24.02 -15.55 27.35
CA ALA A 453 -22.90 -14.67 27.65
C ALA A 453 -23.03 -14.13 29.09
N ASN A 454 -21.90 -13.85 29.74
CA ASN A 454 -21.88 -13.36 31.13
C ASN A 454 -22.60 -12.01 31.29
N VAL A 455 -22.68 -11.22 30.21
CA VAL A 455 -23.42 -9.96 30.16
C VAL A 455 -24.39 -10.04 28.98
N LEU A 456 -25.69 -9.93 29.27
CA LEU A 456 -26.75 -9.92 28.27
C LEU A 456 -27.19 -8.48 28.01
N VAL A 457 -27.36 -8.13 26.75
CA VAL A 457 -27.88 -6.82 26.33
C VAL A 457 -29.41 -6.84 26.42
N GLU A 458 -29.98 -5.94 27.22
CA GLU A 458 -31.43 -5.80 27.38
C GLU A 458 -32.03 -4.91 26.28
N LEU A 459 -33.09 -5.38 25.61
CA LEU A 459 -33.84 -4.59 24.62
C LEU A 459 -35.11 -4.00 25.24
N ILE A 460 -35.36 -2.72 24.99
CA ILE A 460 -36.53 -2.00 25.50
C ILE A 460 -37.71 -2.16 24.53
N ASP A 461 -38.88 -2.55 25.03
CA ASP A 461 -40.08 -2.83 24.25
C ASP A 461 -41.18 -1.75 24.41
N ASP A 462 -40.83 -0.47 24.39
CA ASP A 462 -41.78 0.64 24.61
C ASP A 462 -42.47 1.18 23.34
N ASN A 463 -42.27 0.50 22.20
CA ASN A 463 -42.69 0.92 20.86
C ASN A 463 -42.08 2.23 20.35
N ILE A 464 -40.89 2.61 20.83
CA ILE A 464 -40.07 3.73 20.34
C ILE A 464 -38.79 3.16 19.68
N TRP A 465 -38.13 3.93 18.82
CA TRP A 465 -36.85 3.55 18.22
C TRP A 465 -35.70 3.68 19.22
N HIS A 466 -34.92 2.62 19.35
CA HIS A 466 -33.73 2.50 20.19
C HIS A 466 -32.55 1.98 19.37
N GLU A 467 -31.34 2.10 19.90
CA GLU A 467 -30.12 1.59 19.29
C GLU A 467 -29.49 0.53 20.21
N ALA A 468 -29.04 -0.59 19.63
CA ALA A 468 -28.29 -1.62 20.33
C ALA A 468 -26.93 -1.82 19.65
N VAL A 469 -25.90 -1.94 20.48
CA VAL A 469 -24.53 -2.26 20.06
C VAL A 469 -24.03 -3.39 20.94
N VAL A 470 -23.56 -4.46 20.32
CA VAL A 470 -23.24 -5.73 20.98
C VAL A 470 -21.79 -6.11 20.70
N ASP A 471 -20.97 -6.21 21.74
CA ASP A 471 -19.59 -6.70 21.68
C ASP A 471 -19.62 -8.24 21.62
N VAL A 472 -19.69 -8.76 20.40
CA VAL A 472 -19.83 -10.19 20.11
C VAL A 472 -18.56 -10.95 20.48
N LEU A 473 -17.37 -10.37 20.29
CA LEU A 473 -16.13 -11.04 20.70
C LEU A 473 -16.10 -11.27 22.21
N SER A 474 -16.32 -10.22 23.01
CA SER A 474 -16.31 -10.35 24.47
C SER A 474 -17.41 -11.29 24.97
N SER A 475 -18.58 -11.25 24.31
CA SER A 475 -19.70 -12.13 24.64
C SER A 475 -19.39 -13.60 24.34
N VAL A 476 -18.74 -13.87 23.20
CA VAL A 476 -18.33 -15.22 22.81
C VAL A 476 -17.17 -15.71 23.68
N GLU A 477 -16.15 -14.89 23.93
CA GLU A 477 -15.02 -15.23 24.81
C GLU A 477 -15.46 -15.50 26.25
N SER A 478 -16.56 -14.87 26.70
CA SER A 478 -17.13 -15.12 28.03
C SER A 478 -17.65 -16.55 28.23
N VAL A 479 -17.95 -17.25 27.12
CA VAL A 479 -18.44 -18.63 27.11
C VAL A 479 -17.37 -19.58 26.56
N LEU A 480 -16.66 -19.18 25.49
CA LEU A 480 -15.65 -19.95 24.77
C LEU A 480 -14.40 -19.06 24.51
N PRO A 481 -13.45 -19.00 25.46
CA PRO A 481 -12.33 -18.04 25.46
C PRO A 481 -11.37 -18.10 24.28
N GLU A 482 -11.28 -19.25 23.58
CA GLU A 482 -10.37 -19.44 22.44
C GLU A 482 -11.08 -19.29 21.08
N MET A 483 -12.35 -18.89 21.10
CA MET A 483 -13.20 -18.88 19.93
C MET A 483 -13.37 -17.49 19.34
N HIS A 484 -12.61 -17.22 18.28
CA HIS A 484 -12.62 -15.93 17.61
C HIS A 484 -13.40 -15.93 16.29
N ASN A 485 -14.29 -16.88 16.08
CA ASN A 485 -15.08 -16.99 14.84
C ASN A 485 -16.55 -17.27 15.15
N ALA A 486 -17.41 -16.38 14.66
CA ALA A 486 -18.83 -16.58 14.53
C ALA A 486 -19.20 -16.99 13.09
N THR A 487 -20.44 -17.41 12.88
CA THR A 487 -20.95 -17.84 11.57
C THR A 487 -22.35 -17.30 11.29
N GLU A 488 -23.13 -16.93 12.32
CA GLU A 488 -24.49 -16.44 12.14
C GLU A 488 -24.92 -15.50 13.26
N PHE A 489 -25.67 -14.43 12.95
CA PHE A 489 -26.39 -13.61 13.93
C PHE A 489 -27.90 -13.77 13.74
N GLN A 490 -28.64 -14.05 14.81
CA GLN A 490 -30.10 -14.24 14.76
C GLN A 490 -30.81 -13.45 15.84
N PHE A 491 -31.89 -12.77 15.47
CA PHE A 491 -33.03 -12.50 16.34
C PHE A 491 -33.86 -13.78 16.47
N TYR A 492 -34.14 -14.18 17.70
CA TYR A 492 -34.85 -15.40 18.08
C TYR A 492 -36.09 -15.03 18.90
N ILE A 493 -37.26 -15.45 18.43
CA ILE A 493 -38.53 -15.22 19.10
C ILE A 493 -39.02 -16.56 19.68
N PRO A 494 -39.04 -16.70 21.02
CA PRO A 494 -39.47 -17.92 21.72
C PRO A 494 -40.95 -18.26 21.55
N GLU A 495 -41.37 -19.39 22.12
CA GLU A 495 -42.72 -19.95 22.02
C GLU A 495 -43.83 -19.12 22.68
N ASN A 496 -43.51 -18.21 23.61
CA ASN A 496 -44.48 -17.36 24.32
C ASN A 496 -44.99 -16.14 23.50
N ARG A 497 -44.69 -16.09 22.19
CA ARG A 497 -45.16 -15.06 21.24
C ARG A 497 -46.67 -15.08 20.98
N HIS A 498 -47.24 -13.94 20.63
CA HIS A 498 -48.63 -13.80 20.20
C HIS A 498 -48.76 -13.61 18.68
N LEU A 499 -49.88 -14.07 18.13
CA LEU A 499 -50.17 -13.88 16.71
C LEU A 499 -50.36 -12.38 16.41
N GLY A 500 -49.51 -11.82 15.53
CA GLY A 500 -49.51 -10.40 15.18
C GLY A 500 -48.38 -9.58 15.81
N ASP A 501 -47.60 -10.20 16.70
CA ASP A 501 -46.37 -9.61 17.20
C ASP A 501 -45.43 -9.26 16.04
N HIS A 502 -44.82 -8.08 16.14
CA HIS A 502 -43.89 -7.58 15.15
C HIS A 502 -42.91 -6.62 15.79
N PHE A 503 -41.78 -6.41 15.14
CA PHE A 503 -40.83 -5.37 15.50
C PHE A 503 -40.14 -4.85 14.24
N TRP A 504 -39.47 -3.72 14.36
CA TRP A 504 -38.72 -3.14 13.26
C TRP A 504 -37.23 -3.10 13.57
N ILE A 505 -36.43 -3.27 12.52
CA ILE A 505 -34.97 -3.16 12.53
C ILE A 505 -34.55 -2.19 11.41
N ASP A 506 -33.59 -1.32 11.70
CA ASP A 506 -32.99 -0.35 10.77
C ASP A 506 -31.47 -0.22 11.07
N ASP A 507 -30.67 0.30 10.12
CA ASP A 507 -29.20 0.49 10.23
C ASP A 507 -28.39 -0.69 10.82
N PHE A 508 -28.73 -1.93 10.48
CA PHE A 508 -28.00 -3.12 10.95
C PHE A 508 -26.58 -3.21 10.33
N GLY A 509 -25.56 -3.50 11.13
CA GLY A 509 -24.21 -3.74 10.64
C GLY A 509 -23.34 -4.62 11.55
N ILE A 510 -22.54 -5.50 10.93
CA ILE A 510 -21.46 -6.24 11.58
C ILE A 510 -20.16 -5.48 11.31
N ARG A 511 -19.56 -4.91 12.35
CA ARG A 511 -18.49 -3.92 12.21
C ARG A 511 -17.25 -4.40 12.95
N VAL A 512 -16.08 -3.95 12.50
CA VAL A 512 -14.92 -3.91 13.39
C VAL A 512 -15.33 -3.06 14.57
N LYS A 513 -14.82 -3.34 15.77
CA LYS A 513 -14.77 -2.37 16.85
C LYS A 513 -13.90 -1.18 16.36
N LEU A 514 -14.49 -0.35 15.50
CA LEU A 514 -14.14 0.98 15.09
C LEU A 514 -14.97 1.96 15.89
N ASP A 515 -14.32 2.51 16.89
CA ASP A 515 -14.79 3.53 17.80
C ASP A 515 -15.04 4.80 16.95
N VAL A 516 -16.12 4.81 16.14
CA VAL A 516 -16.43 5.90 15.21
C VAL A 516 -17.89 6.37 15.15
N SER A 517 -18.70 6.33 16.22
CA SER A 517 -19.83 7.30 16.34
C SER A 517 -20.40 7.41 17.76
N GLU A 518 -20.07 8.41 18.57
CA GLU A 518 -20.76 9.71 18.53
C GLU A 518 -19.96 10.80 17.79
N LEU A 519 -20.31 11.03 16.53
CA LEU A 519 -20.39 12.40 15.99
C LEU A 519 -21.64 12.50 15.14
N ARG A 520 -22.74 12.85 15.78
CA ARG A 520 -23.61 13.95 15.36
C ARG A 520 -24.53 14.34 16.50
N LEU A 521 -24.14 15.43 17.16
CA LEU A 521 -24.97 16.46 17.79
C LEU A 521 -26.42 16.08 18.14
N LYS A 522 -26.70 15.86 19.44
CA LYS A 522 -27.65 16.66 20.24
C LYS A 522 -27.65 16.25 21.72
N ASN A 523 -26.87 16.96 22.52
CA ASN A 523 -27.36 17.68 23.70
C ASN A 523 -26.23 18.58 24.20
N ILE A 524 -26.03 19.65 23.45
CA ILE A 524 -25.26 20.79 23.89
C ILE A 524 -26.21 21.64 24.73
N SER A 525 -26.26 21.38 26.03
CA SER A 525 -26.84 22.33 26.99
C SER A 525 -26.04 22.50 28.28
N THR A 526 -24.94 21.75 28.48
CA THR A 526 -24.14 21.87 29.72
C THR A 526 -22.63 22.02 29.54
N PHE A 527 -22.07 21.97 28.32
CA PHE A 527 -20.63 22.26 28.07
C PHE A 527 -20.38 23.28 26.95
N LYS A 528 -21.44 23.89 26.40
CA LYS A 528 -21.32 24.95 25.39
C LYS A 528 -20.59 26.20 25.90
N GLN A 529 -20.57 26.41 27.21
CA GLN A 529 -20.14 27.67 27.79
C GLN A 529 -18.64 27.96 27.60
N ASP A 530 -17.76 26.96 27.52
CA ASP A 530 -16.31 27.22 27.44
C ASP A 530 -15.76 27.30 26.00
N PHE A 531 -16.38 26.62 25.03
CA PHE A 531 -15.91 26.58 23.62
C PHE A 531 -16.63 27.58 22.71
N ASP A 532 -17.92 27.87 22.91
CA ASP A 532 -18.56 29.04 22.26
C ASP A 532 -17.86 30.32 22.71
N GLY A 533 -17.33 30.35 23.95
CA GLY A 533 -16.56 31.46 24.50
C GLY A 533 -15.31 31.86 23.71
N VAL A 534 -14.67 30.95 22.95
CA VAL A 534 -13.50 31.28 22.09
C VAL A 534 -13.94 31.95 20.79
N THR A 535 -14.96 31.42 20.13
CA THR A 535 -15.56 32.03 18.93
C THR A 535 -16.15 33.39 19.28
N ASP A 536 -16.81 33.49 20.43
CA ASP A 536 -17.29 34.75 20.99
C ASP A 536 -16.16 35.70 21.38
N ALA A 537 -15.06 35.23 21.98
CA ALA A 537 -13.92 36.07 22.33
C ALA A 537 -13.26 36.66 21.09
N VAL A 538 -13.05 35.88 20.02
CA VAL A 538 -12.50 36.37 18.74
C VAL A 538 -13.45 37.39 18.11
N VAL A 539 -14.76 37.12 18.08
CA VAL A 539 -15.77 38.04 17.54
C VAL A 539 -15.89 39.32 18.37
N LYS A 540 -15.69 39.24 19.70
CA LYS A 540 -15.76 40.36 20.65
C LYS A 540 -14.40 41.04 20.89
N GLY A 541 -13.33 40.61 20.24
CA GLY A 541 -11.97 41.15 20.41
C GLY A 541 -11.36 40.92 21.79
N GLN A 542 -11.77 39.87 22.50
CA GLN A 542 -11.27 39.49 23.82
C GLN A 542 -10.07 38.53 23.72
N PRO A 543 -9.16 38.51 24.72
CA PRO A 543 -8.04 37.57 24.76
C PRO A 543 -8.50 36.11 24.73
N ILE A 544 -7.85 35.28 23.89
CA ILE A 544 -8.11 33.84 23.84
C ILE A 544 -7.61 33.20 25.14
N PRO A 545 -8.46 32.45 25.89
CA PRO A 545 -8.06 31.80 27.13
C PRO A 545 -6.99 30.72 26.88
N LYS A 546 -6.11 30.50 27.86
CA LYS A 546 -5.07 29.47 27.80
C LYS A 546 -5.70 28.08 27.84
N ARG A 547 -5.23 27.17 26.97
CA ARG A 547 -5.65 25.76 26.91
C ARG A 547 -4.49 24.80 27.23
N TYR A 548 -4.85 23.59 27.64
CA TYR A 548 -3.94 22.53 28.03
C TYR A 548 -4.19 21.28 27.19
N ALA A 549 -3.14 20.51 26.92
CA ALA A 549 -3.29 19.22 26.28
C ALA A 549 -3.99 18.23 27.23
N VAL A 550 -4.88 17.41 26.69
CA VAL A 550 -5.47 16.28 27.41
C VAL A 550 -4.50 15.10 27.32
N SER A 551 -4.24 14.44 28.45
CA SER A 551 -3.43 13.22 28.47
C SER A 551 -4.11 12.13 27.64
N ILE A 552 -3.36 11.53 26.73
CA ILE A 552 -3.84 10.45 25.86
C ILE A 552 -3.16 9.16 26.31
N PRO A 553 -3.91 8.06 26.48
CA PRO A 553 -3.32 6.77 26.81
C PRO A 553 -2.21 6.41 25.82
N VAL A 554 -1.03 6.11 26.36
CA VAL A 554 0.10 5.62 25.57
C VAL A 554 -0.11 4.13 25.32
N VAL A 555 0.03 3.70 24.07
CA VAL A 555 0.01 2.27 23.74
C VAL A 555 1.23 1.63 24.38
N VAL A 556 1.01 0.66 25.29
CA VAL A 556 2.09 -0.07 25.92
C VAL A 556 2.72 -0.99 24.87
N PRO A 557 4.03 -0.85 24.58
CA PRO A 557 4.71 -1.72 23.62
C PRO A 557 4.81 -3.15 24.15
N VAL A 558 4.91 -4.11 23.24
CA VAL A 558 5.23 -5.51 23.58
C VAL A 558 6.72 -5.60 23.93
N THR A 559 7.04 -5.75 25.22
CA THR A 559 8.43 -5.74 25.73
C THR A 559 9.19 -7.03 25.49
N LYS A 560 8.48 -8.12 25.19
CA LYS A 560 9.06 -9.43 24.86
C LYS A 560 8.28 -10.06 23.72
N GLY A 561 8.98 -10.52 22.68
CA GLY A 561 8.31 -11.12 21.54
C GLY A 561 9.26 -11.65 20.48
N GLU A 562 8.64 -12.07 19.39
CA GLU A 562 9.29 -12.72 18.26
C GLU A 562 8.70 -12.18 16.94
N TYR A 563 9.56 -11.97 15.96
CA TYR A 563 9.20 -11.65 14.59
C TYR A 563 9.88 -12.67 13.68
N LYS A 564 9.08 -13.66 13.24
CA LYS A 564 9.50 -14.75 12.36
C LYS A 564 9.56 -14.32 10.89
N LYS A 565 10.39 -15.02 10.13
CA LYS A 565 10.52 -14.87 8.67
C LYS A 565 10.76 -13.42 8.22
N ILE A 566 11.67 -12.72 8.87
CA ILE A 566 12.13 -11.40 8.43
C ILE A 566 13.07 -11.60 7.24
N PRO A 567 12.79 -11.00 6.07
CA PRO A 567 13.67 -11.11 4.93
C PRO A 567 14.96 -10.33 5.13
N ILE A 568 16.09 -10.95 4.79
CA ILE A 568 17.39 -10.32 4.59
C ILE A 568 17.65 -10.31 3.09
N VAL A 569 17.75 -9.11 2.52
CA VAL A 569 17.93 -8.92 1.08
C VAL A 569 19.39 -8.57 0.77
N LYS A 570 19.94 -9.15 -0.29
CA LYS A 570 21.24 -8.76 -0.84
C LYS A 570 21.07 -7.45 -1.62
N LEU A 571 21.83 -6.41 -1.27
CA LEU A 571 21.77 -5.11 -1.95
C LEU A 571 22.99 -4.85 -2.84
N ASP A 572 24.11 -5.50 -2.53
CA ASP A 572 25.34 -5.42 -3.32
C ASP A 572 25.42 -6.56 -4.36
N MET A 573 26.00 -6.27 -5.52
CA MET A 573 26.20 -7.19 -6.65
C MET A 573 27.42 -8.11 -6.46
N THR A 574 28.01 -8.14 -5.26
CA THR A 574 29.18 -8.98 -4.98
C THR A 574 28.86 -10.47 -5.10
N GLU A 575 29.81 -11.24 -5.62
CA GLU A 575 29.72 -12.71 -5.78
C GLU A 575 29.81 -13.46 -4.44
N SER A 576 30.00 -12.76 -3.31
CA SER A 576 30.07 -13.40 -2.00
C SER A 576 28.70 -13.97 -1.62
N ASN A 577 28.64 -15.27 -1.36
CA ASN A 577 27.45 -15.92 -0.81
C ASN A 577 27.30 -15.65 0.70
N MET A 578 28.19 -14.89 1.32
CA MET A 578 28.16 -14.55 2.75
C MET A 578 28.33 -13.03 2.96
N PRO A 579 27.37 -12.20 2.50
CA PRO A 579 27.44 -10.75 2.70
C PRO A 579 27.33 -10.36 4.18
N LEU A 580 27.92 -9.22 4.54
CA LEU A 580 27.67 -8.57 5.82
C LEU A 580 26.28 -7.93 5.81
N VAL A 581 25.39 -8.44 6.65
CA VAL A 581 24.11 -7.81 6.97
C VAL A 581 24.40 -6.60 7.87
N SER A 582 23.85 -5.44 7.55
CA SER A 582 23.98 -4.24 8.40
C SER A 582 22.75 -3.35 8.31
N THR A 583 22.00 -3.26 9.41
CA THR A 583 20.72 -2.53 9.46
C THR A 583 20.50 -1.88 10.82
N GLY A 584 20.02 -0.64 10.83
CA GLY A 584 19.43 -0.02 12.01
C GLY A 584 18.02 -0.55 12.23
N VAL A 585 17.83 -1.29 13.33
CA VAL A 585 16.54 -1.88 13.73
C VAL A 585 15.87 -0.95 14.74
N PRO A 586 14.76 -0.27 14.36
CA PRO A 586 14.06 0.62 15.25
C PRO A 586 13.10 -0.12 16.19
N PHE A 587 12.91 0.43 17.39
CA PHE A 587 12.03 -0.09 18.43
C PHE A 587 11.13 1.02 18.97
N ALA A 588 9.88 0.66 19.29
CA ALA A 588 8.93 1.58 19.91
C ALA A 588 9.42 2.01 21.30
N GLN A 589 8.96 3.19 21.74
CA GLN A 589 9.24 3.69 23.09
C GLN A 589 8.81 2.63 24.12
N GLY A 590 9.72 2.24 25.03
CA GLY A 590 9.56 1.21 26.05
C GLY A 590 9.74 -0.24 25.57
N GLN A 591 9.92 -0.50 24.27
CA GLN A 591 9.92 -1.87 23.71
C GLN A 591 11.21 -2.66 23.98
N LEU A 592 12.36 -1.98 23.92
CA LEU A 592 13.68 -2.57 24.16
C LEU A 592 14.49 -1.66 25.08
N ILE A 593 15.06 -2.20 26.15
CA ILE A 593 15.79 -1.43 27.17
C ILE A 593 17.30 -1.64 27.06
N ASP A 594 17.73 -2.90 27.03
CA ASP A 594 19.13 -3.33 26.97
C ASP A 594 19.45 -3.87 25.57
N GLU A 595 20.59 -3.45 25.02
CA GLU A 595 21.09 -3.95 23.74
C GLU A 595 21.38 -5.45 23.75
N LYS A 596 21.48 -6.11 24.91
CA LYS A 596 21.66 -7.56 25.08
C LYS A 596 20.39 -8.37 24.86
N ASP A 597 19.23 -7.72 24.95
CA ASP A 597 17.93 -8.40 24.90
C ASP A 597 17.36 -8.47 23.47
N ILE A 598 18.25 -8.62 22.48
CA ILE A 598 17.91 -8.86 21.07
C ILE A 598 18.79 -9.97 20.53
N ALA A 599 18.16 -10.92 19.83
CA ALA A 599 18.82 -12.07 19.21
C ALA A 599 18.21 -12.35 17.83
N PHE A 600 19.01 -12.90 16.93
CA PHE A 600 18.59 -13.36 15.61
C PHE A 600 18.83 -14.87 15.49
N PHE A 601 17.95 -15.56 14.77
CA PHE A 601 17.98 -17.00 14.57
C PHE A 601 17.87 -17.33 13.07
N ASN A 602 18.58 -18.38 12.63
CA ASN A 602 18.48 -18.91 11.27
C ASN A 602 17.20 -19.76 11.08
N ASP A 603 17.04 -20.32 9.89
CA ASP A 603 15.96 -21.23 9.49
C ASP A 603 15.90 -22.53 10.33
N LYS A 604 17.01 -22.91 10.94
CA LYS A 604 17.13 -24.08 11.84
C LYS A 604 16.91 -23.74 13.31
N GLU A 605 16.46 -22.52 13.63
CA GLU A 605 16.27 -22.02 15.00
C GLU A 605 17.59 -21.96 15.81
N GLU A 606 18.73 -21.85 15.14
CA GLU A 606 20.04 -21.66 15.76
C GLU A 606 20.32 -20.16 15.91
N GLU A 607 20.78 -19.75 17.09
CA GLU A 607 21.09 -18.34 17.38
C GLU A 607 22.34 -17.88 16.61
N ILE A 608 22.21 -16.76 15.90
CA ILE A 608 23.25 -16.16 15.07
C ILE A 608 24.09 -15.19 15.94
N PRO A 609 25.43 -15.33 15.99
CA PRO A 609 26.28 -14.33 16.62
C PRO A 609 26.17 -12.97 15.90
N ILE A 610 25.77 -11.93 16.63
CA ILE A 610 25.57 -10.57 16.09
C ILE A 610 26.50 -9.53 16.74
N ALA A 611 26.81 -8.47 16.02
CA ALA A 611 27.33 -7.22 16.56
C ALA A 611 26.17 -6.25 16.72
N VAL A 612 26.15 -5.51 17.84
CA VAL A 612 25.14 -4.47 18.07
C VAL A 612 25.76 -3.15 18.54
N LYS A 613 25.12 -2.04 18.18
CA LYS A 613 25.42 -0.71 18.72
C LYS A 613 24.16 0.12 18.84
N VAL A 614 23.87 0.61 20.04
CA VAL A 614 22.77 1.57 20.24
C VAL A 614 23.05 2.83 19.44
N LEU A 615 22.09 3.21 18.58
CA LEU A 615 22.19 4.39 17.74
C LEU A 615 21.55 5.60 18.42
N ALA A 616 20.35 5.42 18.99
CA ALA A 616 19.65 6.45 19.73
C ALA A 616 18.75 5.85 20.81
N ARG A 617 18.37 6.67 21.78
CA ARG A 617 17.41 6.34 22.84
C ARG A 617 16.23 7.30 22.80
N TRP A 618 15.07 6.83 23.24
CA TRP A 618 13.89 7.67 23.39
C TRP A 618 14.12 8.70 24.49
N PRO A 619 13.94 10.01 24.22
CA PRO A 619 14.11 11.04 25.24
C PRO A 619 13.27 10.83 26.51
N GLN A 620 12.06 10.29 26.34
CA GLN A 620 11.03 10.18 27.37
C GLN A 620 11.37 9.15 28.46
N ASP A 621 11.89 7.98 28.09
CA ASP A 621 12.11 6.86 29.02
C ASP A 621 13.49 6.20 28.90
N GLN A 622 14.34 6.70 27.99
CA GLN A 622 15.68 6.17 27.70
C GLN A 622 15.70 4.73 27.14
N SER A 623 14.56 4.19 26.72
CA SER A 623 14.53 2.92 25.99
C SER A 623 15.27 3.07 24.66
N ILE A 624 15.75 1.97 24.09
CA ILE A 624 16.44 1.97 22.80
C ILE A 624 15.43 2.37 21.71
N ARG A 625 15.78 3.38 20.92
CA ARG A 625 14.98 3.84 19.77
C ARG A 625 15.40 3.15 18.49
N SER A 626 16.70 2.97 18.29
CA SER A 626 17.24 2.16 17.21
C SER A 626 18.59 1.58 17.61
N ILE A 627 18.85 0.37 17.11
CA ILE A 627 20.10 -0.36 17.32
C ILE A 627 20.64 -0.84 15.97
N LEU A 628 21.91 -0.55 15.69
CA LEU A 628 22.60 -1.12 14.54
C LEU A 628 22.87 -2.59 14.83
N VAL A 629 22.42 -3.47 13.96
CA VAL A 629 22.66 -4.92 14.01
C VAL A 629 23.51 -5.32 12.81
N GLN A 630 24.55 -6.11 13.05
CA GLN A 630 25.43 -6.63 12.01
C GLN A 630 25.77 -8.10 12.21
N PHE A 631 25.78 -8.87 11.12
CA PHE A 631 26.26 -10.26 11.11
C PHE A 631 26.52 -10.73 9.67
N PRO A 632 27.53 -11.58 9.42
CA PRO A 632 27.64 -12.28 8.15
C PRO A 632 26.50 -13.32 8.05
N TYR A 633 25.84 -13.38 6.90
CA TYR A 633 24.78 -14.36 6.68
C TYR A 633 24.89 -14.98 5.29
N ALA A 634 24.68 -16.29 5.20
CA ALA A 634 24.69 -16.96 3.90
C ALA A 634 23.41 -16.61 3.14
N ILE A 635 23.55 -16.04 1.94
CA ILE A 635 22.43 -15.69 1.06
C ILE A 635 22.76 -16.31 -0.31
N GLU A 636 22.16 -17.46 -0.60
CA GLU A 636 22.42 -18.21 -1.84
C GLU A 636 21.71 -17.57 -3.05
N HIS A 637 20.56 -16.93 -2.81
CA HIS A 637 19.74 -16.27 -3.82
C HIS A 637 19.78 -14.73 -3.64
N ASN A 638 18.64 -14.06 -3.86
CA ASN A 638 18.51 -12.61 -3.67
C ASN A 638 18.10 -12.22 -2.24
N PHE A 639 17.50 -13.15 -1.49
CA PHE A 639 17.11 -12.96 -0.11
C PHE A 639 17.07 -14.29 0.64
N GLU A 640 17.16 -14.22 1.96
CA GLU A 640 16.92 -15.33 2.89
C GLU A 640 16.10 -14.82 4.08
N TYR A 641 15.68 -15.73 4.97
CA TYR A 641 14.89 -15.37 6.15
C TYR A 641 15.65 -15.58 7.46
N VAL A 642 15.37 -14.72 8.43
CA VAL A 642 15.77 -14.88 9.84
C VAL A 642 14.60 -14.62 10.77
N THR A 643 14.73 -15.06 12.01
CA THR A 643 13.79 -14.73 13.09
C THR A 643 14.47 -13.79 14.08
N MET A 644 13.81 -12.69 14.44
CA MET A 644 14.26 -11.78 15.50
C MET A 644 13.48 -12.03 16.78
N ARG A 645 14.17 -12.17 17.91
CA ARG A 645 13.56 -12.20 19.26
C ARG A 645 14.08 -11.04 20.08
N TRP A 646 13.21 -10.47 20.92
CA TRP A 646 13.57 -9.39 21.83
C TRP A 646 12.95 -9.60 23.22
N GLY A 647 13.53 -8.94 24.22
CA GLY A 647 13.11 -9.03 25.63
C GLY A 647 13.67 -10.26 26.36
N GLU A 648 14.58 -10.99 25.75
CA GLU A 648 15.38 -12.03 26.38
C GLU A 648 16.85 -11.83 26.02
N THR A 649 17.72 -11.98 27.02
CA THR A 649 19.16 -11.85 26.83
C THR A 649 19.68 -12.94 25.88
N ARG A 650 20.35 -12.52 24.81
CA ARG A 650 20.98 -13.42 23.84
C ARG A 650 22.07 -14.28 24.48
N LYS A 651 22.27 -15.50 23.99
CA LYS A 651 23.21 -16.48 24.57
C LYS A 651 24.55 -16.52 23.84
N THR A 652 24.55 -16.17 22.57
CA THR A 652 25.76 -16.10 21.73
C THR A 652 26.62 -14.92 22.12
N LYS A 653 27.94 -15.06 21.94
CA LYS A 653 28.90 -13.98 22.19
C LYS A 653 28.86 -12.98 21.03
N ASP A 654 28.77 -11.70 21.36
CA ASP A 654 28.81 -10.61 20.38
C ASP A 654 30.08 -10.67 19.52
N ILE A 655 29.90 -10.47 18.22
CA ILE A 655 31.00 -10.24 17.29
C ILE A 655 31.35 -8.75 17.25
N SER A 656 32.50 -8.42 16.67
CA SER A 656 32.95 -7.04 16.55
C SER A 656 32.13 -6.27 15.52
N ILE A 657 31.76 -5.03 15.87
CA ILE A 657 31.07 -4.14 14.94
C ILE A 657 32.03 -3.65 13.84
N VAL A 658 31.53 -3.61 12.61
CA VAL A 658 32.21 -3.02 11.46
C VAL A 658 31.65 -1.63 11.23
N THR A 659 32.51 -0.62 11.27
CA THR A 659 32.10 0.77 11.02
C THR A 659 31.55 0.91 9.59
N PRO A 660 30.30 1.36 9.40
CA PRO A 660 29.76 1.58 8.06
C PRO A 660 30.56 2.65 7.31
N ASP A 661 31.14 2.28 6.17
CA ASP A 661 31.89 3.16 5.26
C ASP A 661 31.40 3.06 3.80
N TRP A 662 30.25 2.40 3.60
CA TRP A 662 29.62 2.14 2.31
C TRP A 662 28.38 3.00 2.07
N ASP A 663 28.06 3.22 0.79
CA ASP A 663 26.81 3.89 0.39
C ASP A 663 25.59 3.00 0.67
N TYR A 664 25.70 1.69 0.45
CA TYR A 664 24.66 0.70 0.76
C TYR A 664 25.31 -0.53 1.40
N PRO A 665 24.69 -1.14 2.43
CA PRO A 665 25.22 -2.35 3.04
C PRO A 665 25.14 -3.51 2.07
N GLN A 666 26.00 -4.52 2.23
CA GLN A 666 26.01 -5.69 1.33
C GLN A 666 24.70 -6.46 1.39
N ALA A 667 24.15 -6.62 2.60
CA ALA A 667 22.82 -7.14 2.84
C ALA A 667 22.08 -6.31 3.90
N TYR A 668 20.76 -6.35 3.86
CA TYR A 668 19.90 -5.50 4.69
C TYR A 668 18.67 -6.26 5.21
N ILE A 669 18.34 -6.07 6.49
CA ILE A 669 17.14 -6.61 7.12
C ILE A 669 15.93 -5.77 6.69
N LEU A 670 14.99 -6.38 5.98
CA LEU A 670 13.81 -5.70 5.47
C LEU A 670 12.62 -5.89 6.41
N LEU A 671 12.43 -4.90 7.29
CA LEU A 671 11.33 -4.87 8.26
C LEU A 671 10.01 -4.47 7.59
N GLY A 672 8.91 -5.13 7.95
CA GLY A 672 7.58 -4.80 7.45
C GLY A 672 7.06 -3.43 7.91
N SER A 673 6.18 -2.81 7.13
CA SER A 673 5.61 -1.48 7.42
C SER A 673 4.88 -1.38 8.75
N LYS A 674 4.28 -2.47 9.24
CA LYS A 674 3.66 -2.53 10.57
C LYS A 674 4.70 -2.31 11.67
N TRP A 675 5.84 -2.99 11.58
CA TRP A 675 6.95 -2.82 12.54
C TRP A 675 7.52 -1.41 12.45
N LEU A 676 7.86 -0.96 11.25
CA LEU A 676 8.47 0.36 11.03
C LEU A 676 7.55 1.50 11.51
N CYS A 677 6.25 1.46 11.22
CA CYS A 677 5.30 2.47 11.71
C CYS A 677 5.11 2.40 13.25
N LEU A 678 4.99 1.20 13.82
CA LEU A 678 4.84 1.03 15.28
C LEU A 678 6.07 1.48 16.04
N SER A 679 7.26 1.31 15.47
CA SER A 679 8.51 1.74 16.08
C SER A 679 8.58 3.25 16.30
N GLY A 680 7.80 4.06 15.58
CA GLY A 680 7.85 5.52 15.67
C GLY A 680 9.16 6.13 15.15
N VAL A 681 9.99 5.38 14.42
CA VAL A 681 11.31 5.84 13.95
C VAL A 681 11.24 7.17 13.18
N MET A 682 10.21 7.34 12.34
CA MET A 682 9.87 8.57 11.62
C MET A 682 8.64 9.28 12.20
N GLY A 683 8.49 9.28 13.53
CA GLY A 683 7.28 9.77 14.21
C GLY A 683 6.07 8.86 13.98
N GLU A 684 4.90 9.32 14.43
CA GLU A 684 3.65 8.56 14.26
C GLU A 684 3.28 8.46 12.77
N GLN A 685 3.17 7.23 12.26
CA GLN A 685 2.87 6.91 10.88
C GLN A 685 1.84 5.77 10.81
N LEU A 686 1.21 5.61 9.64
CA LEU A 686 0.37 4.44 9.34
C LEU A 686 0.88 3.72 8.10
N PRO A 687 0.82 2.36 8.11
CA PRO A 687 1.07 1.57 6.91
C PRO A 687 0.18 2.03 5.75
N MET A 688 0.73 1.99 4.54
CA MET A 688 -0.02 2.26 3.30
C MET A 688 -1.16 1.25 3.13
N GLY A 689 -2.20 1.65 2.37
CA GLY A 689 -3.33 0.79 2.03
C GLY A 689 -4.51 0.89 2.99
N ARG A 690 -4.58 1.95 3.81
CA ARG A 690 -5.77 2.24 4.63
C ARG A 690 -6.91 2.74 3.73
N PRO A 691 -8.14 2.22 3.84
CA PRO A 691 -9.25 2.66 2.98
C PRO A 691 -9.48 4.17 2.98
N PHE A 692 -9.41 4.83 4.13
CA PHE A 692 -9.60 6.29 4.24
C PHE A 692 -8.44 7.13 3.67
N ALA A 693 -7.31 6.50 3.34
CA ALA A 693 -6.12 7.13 2.80
C ALA A 693 -5.74 6.59 1.41
N SER A 694 -6.61 5.80 0.77
CA SER A 694 -6.31 5.12 -0.50
C SER A 694 -5.85 6.08 -1.59
N ASP A 695 -6.56 7.19 -1.77
CA ASP A 695 -6.24 8.19 -2.79
C ASP A 695 -4.89 8.85 -2.53
N TYR A 696 -4.55 9.10 -1.26
CA TYR A 696 -3.27 9.67 -0.88
C TYR A 696 -2.11 8.70 -1.20
N ASP A 697 -2.24 7.44 -0.85
CA ASP A 697 -1.21 6.42 -1.12
C ASP A 697 -1.06 6.15 -2.61
N GLN A 698 -2.16 6.08 -3.36
CA GLN A 698 -2.14 5.90 -4.82
C GLN A 698 -1.42 7.06 -5.53
N ARG A 699 -1.54 8.30 -5.01
CA ARG A 699 -0.79 9.43 -5.58
C ARG A 699 0.70 9.33 -5.34
N ILE A 700 1.13 8.82 -4.19
CA ILE A 700 2.56 8.53 -3.92
C ILE A 700 3.05 7.46 -4.89
N ILE A 701 2.36 6.31 -4.96
CA ILE A 701 2.73 5.17 -5.82
C ILE A 701 2.85 5.60 -7.28
N LYS A 702 1.86 6.35 -7.78
CA LYS A 702 1.82 6.82 -9.17
C LYS A 702 2.96 7.79 -9.52
N ASN A 703 3.29 8.73 -8.63
CA ASN A 703 4.23 9.81 -8.96
C ASN A 703 5.68 9.51 -8.56
N PHE A 704 5.90 8.63 -7.59
CA PHE A 704 7.22 8.36 -7.04
C PHE A 704 8.26 7.92 -8.09
N PRO A 705 7.99 6.98 -9.02
CA PRO A 705 9.01 6.54 -9.99
C PRO A 705 9.56 7.69 -10.82
N ARG A 706 8.67 8.56 -11.32
CA ARG A 706 9.06 9.76 -12.06
C ARG A 706 9.86 10.73 -11.20
N ILE A 707 9.42 11.00 -9.96
CA ILE A 707 10.09 11.96 -9.07
C ILE A 707 11.48 11.46 -8.66
N ALA A 708 11.62 10.18 -8.32
CA ALA A 708 12.89 9.56 -7.97
C ALA A 708 13.89 9.50 -9.15
N ALA A 709 13.38 9.47 -10.39
CA ALA A 709 14.19 9.46 -11.60
C ALA A 709 14.66 10.85 -12.07
N LEU A 710 14.11 11.94 -11.51
CA LEU A 710 14.50 13.29 -11.93
C LEU A 710 16.00 13.54 -11.67
N PRO A 711 16.74 14.14 -12.63
CA PRO A 711 18.18 14.37 -12.47
C PRO A 711 18.46 15.40 -11.38
N LEU A 712 19.61 15.25 -10.73
CA LEU A 712 20.17 16.21 -9.78
C LEU A 712 20.93 17.29 -10.57
N THR A 713 20.53 18.54 -10.39
CA THR A 713 20.96 19.73 -11.15
C THR A 713 22.14 20.49 -10.53
N GLY A 714 22.55 20.15 -9.30
CA GLY A 714 23.52 20.91 -8.51
C GLY A 714 22.88 22.03 -7.67
N LYS A 715 21.60 22.35 -7.90
CA LYS A 715 20.88 23.42 -7.19
C LYS A 715 20.02 22.81 -6.10
N LEU A 716 20.40 23.01 -4.84
CA LEU A 716 19.67 22.50 -3.68
C LEU A 716 18.18 22.88 -3.65
N ALA A 717 17.82 24.06 -4.17
CA ALA A 717 16.43 24.49 -4.27
C ALA A 717 15.58 23.63 -5.22
N ASP A 718 16.19 23.05 -6.24
CA ASP A 718 15.55 22.27 -7.30
C ASP A 718 15.66 20.75 -7.04
N ASP A 719 16.79 20.29 -6.48
CA ASP A 719 17.16 18.88 -6.36
C ASP A 719 16.59 18.19 -5.11
N GLY A 720 16.76 18.83 -3.95
CA GLY A 720 16.44 18.21 -2.67
C GLY A 720 15.15 18.73 -2.06
N TYR A 721 14.67 19.91 -2.51
CA TYR A 721 13.75 20.76 -1.75
C TYR A 721 13.99 20.60 -0.22
N TYR A 722 15.28 20.56 0.16
CA TYR A 722 15.87 20.21 1.47
C TYR A 722 15.27 19.03 2.26
N SER A 723 14.23 18.34 1.80
CA SER A 723 13.42 17.38 2.56
C SER A 723 13.01 16.14 1.75
N THR A 724 13.43 16.01 0.47
CA THR A 724 13.22 14.79 -0.34
C THR A 724 13.61 13.52 0.41
N PRO A 725 14.82 13.42 1.03
CA PRO A 725 15.24 12.17 1.64
C PRO A 725 14.29 11.73 2.76
N HIS A 726 13.87 12.68 3.61
CA HIS A 726 12.90 12.44 4.67
C HIS A 726 11.54 11.94 4.15
N GLY A 727 11.02 12.57 3.09
CA GLY A 727 9.78 12.13 2.46
C GLY A 727 9.87 10.70 1.91
N PHE A 728 11.00 10.34 1.30
CA PHE A 728 11.22 9.00 0.77
C PHE A 728 11.41 7.97 1.89
N TYR A 729 12.10 8.33 2.98
CA TYR A 729 12.19 7.47 4.16
C TYR A 729 10.83 7.24 4.82
N GLN A 730 9.94 8.23 4.83
CA GLN A 730 8.54 8.01 5.25
C GLN A 730 7.81 7.04 4.33
N PHE A 731 8.02 7.10 3.01
CA PHE A 731 7.41 6.11 2.12
C PHE A 731 7.92 4.71 2.40
N TYR A 732 9.22 4.54 2.64
CA TYR A 732 9.80 3.27 3.07
C TYR A 732 9.16 2.76 4.36
N VAL A 733 9.06 3.59 5.40
CA VAL A 733 8.46 3.18 6.67
C VAL A 733 6.99 2.78 6.52
N ARG A 734 6.24 3.48 5.66
CA ARG A 734 4.82 3.21 5.44
C ARG A 734 4.56 2.02 4.51
N SER A 735 5.46 1.68 3.59
CA SER A 735 5.27 0.56 2.65
C SER A 735 6.04 -0.70 3.05
N GLY A 736 7.21 -0.55 3.67
CA GLY A 736 8.18 -1.63 3.87
C GLY A 736 8.98 -1.97 2.61
N GLU A 737 8.82 -1.23 1.51
CA GLU A 737 9.44 -1.57 0.22
C GLU A 737 10.81 -0.92 0.06
N ILE A 738 11.83 -1.75 -0.22
CA ILE A 738 13.24 -1.33 -0.23
C ILE A 738 13.57 -0.29 -1.32
N LYS A 739 12.81 -0.18 -2.42
CA LYS A 739 12.99 0.87 -3.45
C LYS A 739 12.91 2.29 -2.88
N TYR A 740 12.03 2.52 -1.90
CA TYR A 740 11.91 3.83 -1.26
C TYR A 740 13.11 4.12 -0.38
N PHE A 741 13.63 3.11 0.33
CA PHE A 741 14.86 3.22 1.12
C PHE A 741 16.06 3.54 0.23
N MET A 742 16.23 2.81 -0.88
CA MET A 742 17.33 3.04 -1.81
C MET A 742 17.28 4.45 -2.41
N ALA A 743 16.10 4.91 -2.83
CA ALA A 743 15.93 6.26 -3.33
C ALA A 743 16.19 7.30 -2.24
N ALA A 744 15.67 7.11 -1.02
CA ALA A 744 15.89 8.02 0.10
C ALA A 744 17.38 8.18 0.41
N ARG A 745 18.10 7.06 0.47
CA ARG A 745 19.53 7.05 0.77
C ARG A 745 20.35 7.69 -0.33
N LYS A 746 20.06 7.43 -1.61
CA LYS A 746 20.69 8.13 -2.74
C LYS A 746 20.56 9.65 -2.60
N GLU A 747 19.35 10.13 -2.34
CA GLU A 747 19.07 11.57 -2.19
C GLU A 747 19.79 12.16 -0.98
N LEU A 748 19.83 11.43 0.13
CA LEU A 748 20.53 11.86 1.33
C LEU A 748 22.04 11.95 1.11
N LEU A 749 22.65 10.90 0.53
CA LEU A 749 24.09 10.88 0.31
C LEU A 749 24.52 12.09 -0.51
N TYR A 750 23.76 12.41 -1.57
CA TYR A 750 23.97 13.62 -2.35
C TYR A 750 23.79 14.91 -1.55
N TYR A 751 22.69 15.04 -0.80
CA TYR A 751 22.45 16.22 0.06
C TYR A 751 23.59 16.42 1.07
N ARG A 752 24.00 15.34 1.73
CA ARG A 752 25.07 15.32 2.73
C ARG A 752 26.41 15.67 2.11
N GLN A 753 26.79 15.05 1.00
CA GLN A 753 28.12 15.16 0.40
C GLN A 753 28.28 16.46 -0.38
N GLU A 754 27.31 16.82 -1.22
CA GLU A 754 27.46 17.88 -2.22
C GLU A 754 26.77 19.20 -1.82
N GLN A 755 25.82 19.16 -0.88
CA GLN A 755 24.96 20.31 -0.58
C GLN A 755 25.16 20.89 0.82
N ILE A 756 26.05 20.29 1.62
CA ILE A 756 26.53 20.80 2.91
C ILE A 756 28.04 21.08 2.80
N ILE A 757 28.46 22.22 3.36
CA ILE A 757 29.87 22.62 3.41
C ILE A 757 30.58 21.86 4.54
N HIS A 758 31.68 21.16 4.19
CA HIS A 758 32.40 20.26 5.09
C HIS A 758 33.64 20.84 5.77
N GLU A 759 34.06 22.04 5.38
CA GLU A 759 35.30 22.65 5.88
C GLU A 759 35.21 24.18 6.01
N GLY A 760 36.19 24.75 6.69
CA GLY A 760 36.31 26.20 6.90
C GLY A 760 35.29 26.79 7.88
N LYS A 761 35.17 28.12 7.88
CA LYS A 761 34.33 28.88 8.83
C LYS A 761 32.83 28.65 8.66
N ASP A 762 32.41 28.27 7.44
CA ASP A 762 31.02 28.03 7.09
C ASP A 762 30.68 26.52 7.11
N LYS A 763 31.52 25.68 7.74
CA LYS A 763 31.24 24.25 7.97
C LYS A 763 29.85 24.04 8.60
N GLY A 764 29.06 23.14 8.02
CA GLY A 764 27.67 22.84 8.38
C GLY A 764 26.61 23.72 7.69
N MET A 765 27.02 24.74 6.92
CA MET A 765 26.10 25.56 6.13
C MET A 765 25.70 24.85 4.83
N SER A 766 24.51 25.15 4.30
CA SER A 766 24.12 24.70 2.96
C SER A 766 24.86 25.45 1.85
N THR A 767 25.10 24.80 0.71
CA THR A 767 25.68 25.45 -0.47
C THR A 767 24.77 26.52 -1.09
N ALA A 768 23.46 26.51 -0.76
CA ALA A 768 22.51 27.56 -1.14
C ALA A 768 22.55 28.80 -0.22
N GLY A 769 23.51 28.85 0.72
CA GLY A 769 23.78 30.00 1.58
C GLY A 769 23.23 29.86 3.01
N ARG A 770 23.16 31.00 3.71
CA ARG A 770 22.84 31.11 5.14
C ARG A 770 21.36 30.97 5.50
N ASN A 771 20.50 30.63 4.53
CA ASN A 771 19.08 30.50 4.82
C ASN A 771 18.81 29.16 5.52
N PRO A 772 18.32 29.14 6.77
CA PRO A 772 18.20 27.89 7.54
C PRO A 772 17.18 26.93 6.93
N ARG A 773 16.33 27.38 6.00
CA ARG A 773 15.39 26.50 5.29
C ARG A 773 16.06 25.34 4.55
N TYR A 774 17.34 25.47 4.25
CA TYR A 774 18.11 24.46 3.53
C TYR A 774 18.86 23.49 4.43
N LEU A 775 18.74 23.64 5.76
CA LEU A 775 19.36 22.78 6.76
C LEU A 775 18.27 21.91 7.39
N TYR A 776 18.17 20.66 6.91
CA TYR A 776 17.14 19.72 7.33
C TYR A 776 17.77 18.51 8.01
N ILE A 777 18.13 18.70 9.28
CA ILE A 777 18.79 17.67 10.11
C ILE A 777 17.91 16.42 10.27
N GLN A 778 16.58 16.55 10.12
CA GLN A 778 15.65 15.41 10.20
C GLN A 778 16.03 14.28 9.24
N ALA A 779 16.38 14.61 8.00
CA ALA A 779 16.82 13.61 7.02
C ALA A 779 18.08 12.85 7.48
N MET A 780 18.99 13.51 8.19
CA MET A 780 20.20 12.88 8.74
C MET A 780 19.85 11.94 9.90
N LEU A 781 18.91 12.33 10.77
CA LEU A 781 18.42 11.45 11.83
C LEU A 781 17.78 10.19 11.24
N ASP A 782 16.89 10.36 10.25
CA ASP A 782 16.18 9.26 9.61
C ASP A 782 17.15 8.20 9.06
N ASP A 783 18.17 8.65 8.33
CA ASP A 783 19.21 7.78 7.80
C ASP A 783 20.02 7.12 8.90
N TYR A 784 20.51 7.91 9.86
CA TYR A 784 21.33 7.37 10.94
C TYR A 784 20.61 6.28 11.72
N LEU A 785 19.31 6.45 11.99
CA LEU A 785 18.50 5.44 12.69
C LEU A 785 18.29 4.15 11.88
N LEU A 786 18.37 4.20 10.55
CA LEU A 786 18.18 3.04 9.68
C LEU A 786 19.49 2.39 9.21
N THR A 787 20.62 3.12 9.30
CA THR A 787 21.87 2.71 8.67
C THR A 787 23.06 2.66 9.63
N GLY A 788 23.02 3.43 10.71
CA GLY A 788 24.13 3.62 11.63
C GLY A 788 25.34 4.34 11.04
N ASP A 789 25.19 5.03 9.90
CA ASP A 789 26.28 5.70 9.18
C ASP A 789 26.90 6.83 10.06
N PRO A 790 28.17 6.69 10.49
CA PRO A 790 28.82 7.66 11.36
C PRO A 790 29.08 9.01 10.66
N ARG A 791 29.24 9.02 9.33
CA ARG A 791 29.44 10.26 8.57
C ARG A 791 28.16 11.09 8.55
N THR A 792 26.99 10.46 8.51
CA THR A 792 25.70 11.15 8.65
C THR A 792 25.61 11.87 10.01
N TYR A 793 26.02 11.20 11.09
CA TYR A 793 26.05 11.79 12.44
C TYR A 793 27.03 12.99 12.53
N GLU A 794 28.22 12.86 11.94
CA GLU A 794 29.21 13.93 11.92
C GLU A 794 28.69 15.18 11.20
N VAL A 795 28.11 15.03 10.01
CA VAL A 795 27.60 16.17 9.23
C VAL A 795 26.40 16.81 9.93
N ALA A 796 25.51 16.02 10.55
CA ALA A 796 24.43 16.55 11.39
C ALA A 796 24.97 17.41 12.57
N THR A 797 26.11 17.00 13.15
CA THR A 797 26.81 17.73 14.22
C THR A 797 27.34 19.07 13.72
N ASP A 798 27.90 19.11 12.51
CA ASP A 798 28.35 20.36 11.91
C ASP A 798 27.18 21.30 11.60
N MET A 799 26.08 20.76 11.07
CA MET A 799 24.86 21.52 10.76
C MET A 799 24.27 22.17 12.01
N VAL A 800 24.13 21.43 13.13
CA VAL A 800 23.55 21.99 14.36
C VAL A 800 24.45 23.06 14.98
N LYS A 801 25.79 22.87 14.92
CA LYS A 801 26.75 23.88 15.37
C LYS A 801 26.69 25.15 14.52
N PHE A 802 26.45 25.01 13.21
CA PHE A 802 26.21 26.16 12.35
C PHE A 802 24.93 26.91 12.75
N LEU A 803 23.83 26.18 13.01
CA LEU A 803 22.58 26.77 13.48
C LEU A 803 22.76 27.51 14.81
N GLU A 804 23.42 26.90 15.78
CA GLU A 804 23.71 27.49 17.10
C GLU A 804 24.43 28.84 16.99
N ARG A 805 25.43 28.95 16.10
CA ARG A 805 26.20 30.20 15.92
C ARG A 805 25.45 31.31 15.19
N ASN A 806 24.46 30.98 14.37
CA ASN A 806 23.87 31.93 13.40
C ASN A 806 22.37 32.19 13.60
N HIS A 807 21.67 31.39 14.41
CA HIS A 807 20.24 31.47 14.62
C HIS A 807 19.90 31.43 16.12
N PRO A 808 20.18 32.53 16.84
CA PRO A 808 19.92 32.63 18.27
C PRO A 808 18.40 32.58 18.58
N PRO A 809 17.96 31.92 19.67
CA PRO A 809 16.54 31.82 20.04
C PRO A 809 15.81 33.16 20.19
N GLU A 810 16.52 34.24 20.47
CA GLU A 810 16.01 35.59 20.60
C GLU A 810 15.36 36.10 19.29
N ASP A 811 15.82 35.62 18.12
CA ASP A 811 15.27 35.98 16.81
C ASP A 811 13.81 35.51 16.62
N ALA A 812 13.38 34.52 17.41
CA ALA A 812 12.03 33.98 17.35
C ALA A 812 10.96 34.93 17.93
N PHE A 813 11.37 35.93 18.72
CA PHE A 813 10.45 36.93 19.27
C PHE A 813 10.21 38.07 18.26
N TYR A 814 8.93 38.37 18.02
CA TYR A 814 8.48 39.50 17.22
C TYR A 814 7.51 40.37 18.03
N SER A 815 7.93 41.59 18.38
CA SER A 815 7.07 42.57 19.06
C SER A 815 6.04 43.18 18.10
N LYS A 816 4.84 43.52 18.60
CA LYS A 816 3.81 44.25 17.84
C LYS A 816 4.27 45.59 17.25
N LYS A 817 5.34 46.19 17.82
CA LYS A 817 5.92 47.46 17.33
C LYS A 817 7.00 47.27 16.26
N ARG A 818 7.42 46.03 16.00
CA ARG A 818 8.50 45.70 15.07
C ARG A 818 7.97 45.74 13.63
N THR A 819 8.78 46.28 12.71
CA THR A 819 8.40 46.50 11.30
C THR A 819 9.37 45.90 10.29
N ASN A 820 10.46 45.26 10.74
CA ASN A 820 11.44 44.63 9.85
C ASN A 820 11.08 43.15 9.58
N PHE A 821 11.86 42.54 8.68
CA PHE A 821 11.64 41.17 8.21
C PHE A 821 11.62 40.14 9.35
N TRP A 822 10.63 39.26 9.30
CA TRP A 822 10.50 38.05 10.09
C TRP A 822 9.58 37.08 9.33
N ALA A 823 9.81 35.79 9.48
CA ALA A 823 8.96 34.76 8.88
C ALA A 823 8.96 33.51 9.76
N GLU A 824 7.81 32.86 9.90
CA GLU A 824 7.61 31.65 10.71
C GLU A 824 8.62 30.57 10.29
N ARG A 825 8.80 30.41 8.97
CA ARG A 825 9.75 29.45 8.39
C ARG A 825 11.20 29.70 8.82
N ARG A 826 11.61 30.96 9.03
CA ARG A 826 12.99 31.27 9.46
C ARG A 826 13.26 30.78 10.88
N GLN A 827 12.22 30.63 11.69
CA GLN A 827 12.31 30.13 13.07
C GLN A 827 12.07 28.62 13.14
N ALA A 828 11.24 28.08 12.23
CA ALA A 828 10.91 26.67 12.17
C ALA A 828 12.14 25.75 12.04
N PHE A 829 13.03 26.04 11.09
CA PHE A 829 14.15 25.14 10.78
C PHE A 829 15.25 25.11 11.84
N PRO A 830 15.69 26.24 12.45
CA PRO A 830 16.61 26.19 13.58
C PRO A 830 16.02 25.41 14.77
N MET A 831 14.77 25.70 15.16
CA MET A 831 14.10 25.00 16.25
C MET A 831 13.99 23.50 15.98
N LEU A 832 13.53 23.10 14.79
CA LEU A 832 13.47 21.69 14.39
C LEU A 832 14.86 21.04 14.40
N GLY A 833 15.89 21.74 13.92
CA GLY A 833 17.26 21.25 13.92
C GLY A 833 17.79 20.95 15.32
N PHE A 834 17.53 21.83 16.30
CA PHE A 834 17.91 21.60 17.69
C PHE A 834 17.17 20.42 18.33
N ILE A 835 15.86 20.30 18.09
CA ILE A 835 15.04 19.19 18.58
C ILE A 835 15.53 17.86 18.00
N THR A 836 15.69 17.80 16.69
CA THR A 836 16.14 16.59 16.00
C THR A 836 17.55 16.18 16.42
N TYR A 837 18.48 17.12 16.57
CA TYR A 837 19.82 16.77 17.02
C TYR A 837 19.83 16.33 18.49
N TYR A 838 18.95 16.86 19.35
CA TYR A 838 18.76 16.34 20.69
C TYR A 838 18.28 14.88 20.69
N GLU A 839 17.30 14.52 19.85
CA GLU A 839 16.88 13.11 19.72
C GLU A 839 17.99 12.21 19.19
N MET A 840 18.86 12.75 18.35
CA MET A 840 19.99 12.02 17.76
C MET A 840 21.11 11.78 18.77
N SER A 841 21.44 12.78 19.60
CA SER A 841 22.65 12.83 20.43
C SER A 841 22.41 12.66 21.93
N GLY A 842 21.19 12.94 22.41
CA GLY A 842 20.87 13.06 23.83
C GLY A 842 21.43 14.34 24.50
N GLU A 843 22.08 15.25 23.76
CA GLU A 843 22.68 16.46 24.32
C GLU A 843 21.61 17.48 24.75
N LYS A 844 21.29 17.51 26.05
CA LYS A 844 20.24 18.36 26.65
C LYS A 844 20.34 19.86 26.30
N LYS A 845 21.54 20.37 25.98
CA LYS A 845 21.73 21.78 25.60
C LYS A 845 20.88 22.20 24.41
N TYR A 846 20.67 21.31 23.43
CA TYR A 846 19.87 21.63 22.24
C TYR A 846 18.37 21.61 22.55
N LEU A 847 17.93 20.79 23.50
CA LEU A 847 16.56 20.88 24.03
C LEU A 847 16.33 22.21 24.76
N LEU A 848 17.31 22.69 25.55
CA LEU A 848 17.24 24.01 26.20
C LEU A 848 17.22 25.17 25.20
N LEU A 849 17.91 25.06 24.06
CA LEU A 849 17.80 26.03 22.97
C LEU A 849 16.39 26.00 22.36
N ALA A 850 15.84 24.82 22.10
CA ALA A 850 14.48 24.67 21.60
C ALA A 850 13.42 25.23 22.57
N ASP A 851 13.62 25.08 23.88
CA ASP A 851 12.76 25.65 24.92
C ASP A 851 12.73 27.19 24.84
N LYS A 852 13.90 27.83 24.74
CA LYS A 852 13.98 29.29 24.53
C LYS A 852 13.30 29.75 23.24
N PHE A 853 13.42 28.98 22.16
CA PHE A 853 12.68 29.24 20.92
C PHE A 853 11.18 29.21 21.17
N MET A 854 10.68 28.16 21.85
CA MET A 854 9.27 28.01 22.18
C MET A 854 8.76 29.18 23.05
N GLU A 855 9.49 29.57 24.09
CA GLU A 855 9.12 30.73 24.91
C GLU A 855 8.99 32.01 24.09
N ASN A 856 9.96 32.28 23.20
CA ASN A 856 9.97 33.49 22.38
C ASN A 856 8.90 33.49 21.29
N LEU A 857 8.61 32.33 20.70
CA LEU A 857 7.48 32.15 19.78
C LEU A 857 6.14 32.37 20.49
N TYR A 858 5.99 31.86 21.71
CA TYR A 858 4.79 32.09 22.50
C TYR A 858 4.64 33.57 22.89
N LYS A 859 5.73 34.24 23.30
CA LYS A 859 5.74 35.70 23.52
C LYS A 859 5.28 36.47 22.29
N THR A 860 5.63 36.04 21.08
CA THR A 860 5.14 36.61 19.82
C THR A 860 3.61 36.48 19.69
N GLN A 861 3.04 35.30 19.94
CA GLN A 861 1.58 35.12 19.92
C GLN A 861 0.89 35.99 20.99
N MET A 862 1.52 36.16 22.15
CA MET A 862 1.00 37.01 23.24
C MET A 862 1.08 38.51 22.95
N GLN A 863 1.74 38.95 21.87
CA GLN A 863 1.60 40.33 21.37
C GLN A 863 0.24 40.59 20.70
N TRP A 864 -0.45 39.51 20.32
CA TRP A 864 -1.73 39.50 19.63
C TRP A 864 -2.67 38.46 20.27
N PRO A 865 -2.96 38.60 21.58
CA PRO A 865 -3.66 37.58 22.38
C PRO A 865 -5.08 37.27 21.88
N GLU A 866 -5.68 38.19 21.13
CA GLU A 866 -7.00 38.07 20.48
C GLU A 866 -6.96 37.30 19.14
N ARG A 867 -5.78 37.19 18.50
CA ARG A 867 -5.62 36.53 17.18
C ARG A 867 -5.01 35.14 17.28
N GLY A 868 -4.02 34.95 18.15
CA GLY A 868 -3.36 33.66 18.39
C GLY A 868 -2.33 33.19 17.33
N GLY A 869 -2.23 33.85 16.18
CA GLY A 869 -1.23 33.54 15.15
C GLY A 869 0.17 34.06 15.46
N PHE A 870 1.16 33.64 14.67
CA PHE A 870 2.52 34.20 14.68
C PHE A 870 2.59 35.51 13.88
N VAL A 871 1.85 36.50 14.37
CA VAL A 871 1.55 37.73 13.63
C VAL A 871 2.78 38.64 13.52
N HIS A 872 3.13 39.02 12.29
CA HIS A 872 4.25 39.88 11.94
C HIS A 872 3.92 40.78 10.74
N ASN A 873 4.79 41.74 10.43
CA ASN A 873 4.58 42.69 9.34
C ASN A 873 4.67 41.99 7.96
N LEU A 874 3.58 42.02 7.19
CA LEU A 874 3.48 41.28 5.92
C LEU A 874 4.21 41.98 4.76
N TYR A 875 4.32 43.31 4.79
CA TYR A 875 5.08 44.05 3.77
C TYR A 875 6.57 43.76 3.88
N ALA A 876 7.11 43.74 5.09
CA ALA A 876 8.50 43.40 5.32
C ALA A 876 8.79 41.91 5.09
N HIS A 877 7.79 41.03 5.25
CA HIS A 877 7.89 39.60 4.98
C HIS A 877 8.12 39.32 3.49
N ASP A 878 7.25 39.88 2.64
CA ASP A 878 7.34 39.73 1.19
C ASP A 878 6.68 40.93 0.49
N PRO A 879 7.46 41.95 0.08
CA PRO A 879 6.92 43.16 -0.52
C PRO A 879 6.34 42.90 -1.93
N GLU A 880 6.76 41.83 -2.61
CA GLU A 880 6.23 41.45 -3.93
C GLU A 880 4.79 40.93 -3.83
N GLU A 881 4.39 40.51 -2.63
CA GLU A 881 3.05 40.01 -2.36
C GLU A 881 2.03 41.12 -2.13
N GLY A 882 2.43 42.40 -2.18
CA GLY A 882 1.53 43.54 -2.26
C GLY A 882 0.75 43.84 -0.99
N ALA A 883 1.23 43.38 0.16
CA ALA A 883 0.71 43.81 1.47
C ALA A 883 1.03 45.29 1.72
N ARG A 884 0.16 46.03 2.41
CA ARG A 884 0.50 47.41 2.82
C ARG A 884 1.53 47.43 3.95
N PRO A 885 2.34 48.51 4.09
CA PRO A 885 3.32 48.64 5.17
C PRO A 885 2.76 48.50 6.59
N ASP A 886 1.47 48.75 6.78
CA ASP A 886 0.75 48.64 8.06
C ASP A 886 -0.03 47.32 8.22
N GLU A 887 0.04 46.39 7.26
CA GLU A 887 -0.61 45.08 7.36
C GLU A 887 0.21 44.08 8.21
N TYR A 888 -0.46 43.47 9.18
CA TYR A 888 0.09 42.43 10.06
C TYR A 888 -0.73 41.15 10.00
N GLY A 889 -0.04 40.03 9.85
CA GLY A 889 -0.66 38.71 9.76
C GLY A 889 0.39 37.61 9.70
N GLY A 890 0.14 36.56 8.93
CA GLY A 890 1.12 35.49 8.74
C GLY A 890 0.94 34.74 7.43
N SER A 891 1.78 33.74 7.23
CA SER A 891 1.70 32.82 6.10
C SER A 891 1.23 31.45 6.59
N PRO A 892 0.02 30.98 6.20
CA PRO A 892 -0.53 29.71 6.65
C PRO A 892 0.39 28.50 6.40
N PHE A 893 1.05 28.44 5.24
CA PHE A 893 1.96 27.32 4.96
C PHE A 893 3.25 27.39 5.79
N MET A 894 3.78 28.60 6.06
CA MET A 894 4.96 28.76 6.92
C MET A 894 4.63 28.48 8.39
N THR A 895 3.41 28.82 8.82
CA THR A 895 2.87 28.41 10.12
C THR A 895 2.80 26.89 10.22
N GLY A 896 2.38 26.18 9.16
CA GLY A 896 2.43 24.71 9.12
C GLY A 896 3.84 24.12 9.28
N LEU A 897 4.86 24.76 8.68
CA LEU A 897 6.27 24.39 8.86
C LEU A 897 6.74 24.62 10.31
N LEU A 898 6.36 25.74 10.92
CA LEU A 898 6.70 26.05 12.30
C LEU A 898 6.00 25.11 13.29
N LEU A 899 4.75 24.78 13.02
CA LEU A 899 3.99 23.83 13.83
C LEU A 899 4.60 22.43 13.80
N GLU A 900 5.35 22.04 12.77
CA GLU A 900 6.09 20.78 12.79
C GLU A 900 7.13 20.73 13.92
N ALA A 901 7.89 21.83 14.10
CA ALA A 901 8.84 21.94 15.19
C ALA A 901 8.15 22.00 16.56
N ILE A 902 7.06 22.75 16.68
CA ILE A 902 6.31 22.90 17.96
C ILE A 902 5.61 21.60 18.35
N VAL A 903 4.99 20.89 17.40
CA VAL A 903 4.36 19.58 17.63
C VAL A 903 5.39 18.60 18.16
N LYS A 904 6.56 18.53 17.52
CA LYS A 904 7.64 17.64 17.93
C LYS A 904 8.22 18.01 19.29
N TYR A 905 8.38 19.30 19.57
CA TYR A 905 8.77 19.80 20.89
C TYR A 905 7.76 19.37 21.97
N HIS A 906 6.46 19.50 21.69
CA HIS A 906 5.39 19.08 22.60
C HIS A 906 5.42 17.55 22.84
N GLN A 907 5.64 16.73 21.81
CA GLN A 907 5.74 15.27 21.97
C GLN A 907 6.90 14.83 22.88
N ILE A 908 7.98 15.61 22.92
CA ILE A 908 9.15 15.32 23.76
C ILE A 908 8.94 15.84 25.19
N THR A 909 8.35 17.02 25.34
CA THR A 909 8.36 17.76 26.63
C THR A 909 7.03 17.74 27.38
N GLY A 910 5.91 17.51 26.70
CA GLY A 910 4.56 17.73 27.25
C GLY A 910 4.28 19.18 27.64
N SER A 911 5.01 20.16 27.07
CA SER A 911 4.91 21.57 27.47
C SER A 911 3.52 22.18 27.27
N ASP A 912 2.92 22.67 28.35
CA ASP A 912 1.64 23.39 28.31
C ASP A 912 1.66 24.63 27.40
N ILE A 913 2.80 25.32 27.34
CA ILE A 913 2.99 26.49 26.48
C ILE A 913 2.97 26.07 25.01
N ALA A 914 3.60 24.94 24.68
CA ALA A 914 3.58 24.41 23.32
C ALA A 914 2.17 23.95 22.93
N ALA A 915 1.45 23.28 23.84
CA ALA A 915 0.06 22.89 23.62
C ALA A 915 -0.85 24.11 23.33
N ASP A 916 -0.79 25.13 24.18
CA ASP A 916 -1.57 26.37 23.99
C ASP A 916 -1.17 27.09 22.69
N SER A 917 0.12 27.14 22.38
CA SER A 917 0.65 27.72 21.14
C SER A 917 0.08 27.04 19.89
N ILE A 918 0.02 25.71 19.88
CA ILE A 918 -0.58 24.91 18.80
C ILE A 918 -2.06 25.29 18.64
N PHE A 919 -2.84 25.27 19.72
CA PHE A 919 -4.26 25.57 19.63
C PHE A 919 -4.54 27.01 19.16
N ARG A 920 -3.77 27.99 19.64
CA ARG A 920 -3.85 29.39 19.19
C ARG A 920 -3.55 29.53 17.69
N ALA A 921 -2.52 28.84 17.20
CA ALA A 921 -2.17 28.87 15.79
C ALA A 921 -3.22 28.19 14.91
N LEU A 922 -3.84 27.09 15.37
CA LEU A 922 -4.92 26.40 14.65
C LEU A 922 -6.19 27.26 14.58
N ASP A 923 -6.57 27.92 15.68
CA ASP A 923 -7.71 28.84 15.66
C ASP A 923 -7.45 30.04 14.73
N TRP A 924 -6.22 30.58 14.74
CA TRP A 924 -5.81 31.61 13.78
C TRP A 924 -5.89 31.14 12.32
N LEU A 925 -5.42 29.92 12.04
CA LEU A 925 -5.53 29.33 10.70
C LEU A 925 -6.98 29.17 10.26
N ILE A 926 -7.88 28.79 11.16
CA ILE A 926 -9.32 28.69 10.87
C ILE A 926 -9.93 30.08 10.61
N ASN A 927 -9.62 31.05 11.46
CA ASN A 927 -10.29 32.35 11.43
C ASN A 927 -9.75 33.29 10.34
N GLU A 928 -8.44 33.26 10.09
CA GLU A 928 -7.79 34.20 9.19
C GLU A 928 -7.09 33.51 8.02
N GLY A 929 -6.56 32.29 8.24
CA GLY A 929 -5.78 31.54 7.26
C GLY A 929 -6.61 30.85 6.16
N LEU A 930 -7.85 30.45 6.46
CA LEU A 930 -8.73 29.79 5.48
C LEU A 930 -9.12 30.74 4.35
N ALA A 931 -9.07 30.21 3.13
CA ALA A 931 -9.58 30.88 1.95
C ALA A 931 -11.12 30.88 1.93
N SER A 932 -11.71 31.66 1.03
CA SER A 932 -13.17 31.82 0.90
C SER A 932 -13.92 30.50 0.65
N THR A 933 -13.24 29.49 0.10
CA THR A 933 -13.81 28.16 -0.18
C THR A 933 -13.88 27.26 1.05
N GLY A 934 -13.14 27.58 2.12
CA GLY A 934 -13.09 26.80 3.36
C GLY A 934 -12.40 25.42 3.25
N ASP A 935 -11.91 25.04 2.08
CA ASP A 935 -11.20 23.79 1.79
C ASP A 935 -9.73 24.01 1.40
N SER A 936 -9.26 25.25 1.46
CA SER A 936 -7.91 25.66 1.05
C SER A 936 -7.40 26.80 1.92
N LEU A 937 -6.08 26.91 2.11
CA LEU A 937 -5.46 28.00 2.86
C LEU A 937 -4.99 29.13 1.93
N LYS A 938 -5.05 30.37 2.42
CA LYS A 938 -4.45 31.53 1.75
C LYS A 938 -2.92 31.38 1.72
N TYR A 939 -2.27 32.03 0.76
CA TYR A 939 -0.80 32.08 0.72
C TYR A 939 -0.23 32.97 1.84
N LEU A 940 -0.85 34.14 2.02
CA LEU A 940 -0.63 35.12 3.09
C LEU A 940 -1.99 35.61 3.58
N THR A 941 -2.10 36.04 4.83
CA THR A 941 -3.33 36.65 5.36
C THR A 941 -3.44 38.15 5.05
N ALA A 942 -2.71 38.64 4.04
CA ALA A 942 -2.79 40.01 3.54
C ALA A 942 -4.15 40.28 2.88
N ASP A 943 -4.57 41.55 2.82
CA ASP A 943 -5.89 41.94 2.28
C ASP A 943 -6.05 41.55 0.81
N LYS A 944 -4.96 41.55 0.04
CA LYS A 944 -4.90 41.03 -1.34
C LYS A 944 -5.48 39.62 -1.48
N TYR A 945 -5.31 38.79 -0.44
CA TYR A 945 -5.75 37.39 -0.42
C TYR A 945 -7.12 37.17 0.22
N ALA A 946 -7.82 38.23 0.67
CA ALA A 946 -9.11 38.13 1.35
C ALA A 946 -10.16 37.38 0.53
N ARG A 947 -10.16 37.54 -0.80
CA ARG A 947 -11.08 36.85 -1.74
C ARG A 947 -10.42 35.71 -2.52
N SER A 948 -9.21 35.29 -2.14
CA SER A 948 -8.53 34.20 -2.84
C SER A 948 -9.26 32.86 -2.66
N LYS A 949 -9.06 31.95 -3.63
CA LYS A 949 -9.51 30.54 -3.55
C LYS A 949 -8.49 29.64 -2.82
N GLY A 950 -7.45 30.24 -2.25
CA GLY A 950 -6.35 29.54 -1.57
C GLY A 950 -5.39 28.81 -2.51
N VAL A 951 -4.44 28.09 -1.91
CA VAL A 951 -3.37 27.34 -2.59
C VAL A 951 -3.41 25.87 -2.15
N PRO A 952 -4.21 25.02 -2.83
CA PRO A 952 -4.39 23.61 -2.46
C PRO A 952 -3.09 22.81 -2.33
N ASP A 953 -2.07 23.14 -3.14
CA ASP A 953 -0.74 22.52 -3.14
C ASP A 953 -0.04 22.59 -1.78
N LEU A 954 -0.39 23.58 -0.95
CA LEU A 954 0.23 23.82 0.35
C LEU A 954 -0.58 23.24 1.51
N ASN A 955 -1.82 22.80 1.28
CA ASN A 955 -2.68 22.26 2.35
C ASN A 955 -1.99 21.14 3.11
N LEU A 956 -1.36 20.20 2.39
CA LEU A 956 -0.75 19.01 2.98
C LEU A 956 0.50 19.30 3.83
N LEU A 957 1.09 20.50 3.74
CA LEU A 957 2.11 20.93 4.71
C LEU A 957 1.54 21.29 6.08
N VAL A 958 0.23 21.56 6.17
CA VAL A 958 -0.38 22.17 7.37
C VAL A 958 -1.28 21.16 8.10
N VAL A 959 -1.90 20.22 7.38
CA VAL A 959 -2.87 19.26 7.93
C VAL A 959 -2.35 18.46 9.13
N HIS A 960 -1.06 18.16 9.21
CA HIS A 960 -0.48 17.44 10.35
C HIS A 960 -0.78 18.12 11.69
N ALA A 961 -0.74 19.45 11.73
CA ALA A 961 -1.00 20.22 12.93
C ALA A 961 -2.48 20.17 13.33
N PHE A 962 -3.40 20.15 12.36
CA PHE A 962 -4.83 19.96 12.63
C PHE A 962 -5.11 18.57 13.21
N GLY A 963 -4.48 17.52 12.65
CA GLY A 963 -4.58 16.17 13.20
C GLY A 963 -4.03 16.09 14.61
N TYR A 964 -2.88 16.72 14.87
CA TYR A 964 -2.27 16.75 16.20
C TYR A 964 -3.09 17.55 17.21
N GLY A 965 -3.58 18.73 16.84
CA GLY A 965 -4.49 19.54 17.66
C GLY A 965 -5.77 18.79 18.03
N TYR A 966 -6.37 18.09 17.06
CA TYR A 966 -7.49 17.19 17.33
C TYR A 966 -7.10 16.11 18.36
N LYS A 967 -5.94 15.47 18.18
CA LYS A 967 -5.41 14.48 19.12
C LYS A 967 -5.24 15.05 20.53
N ILE A 968 -4.44 16.10 20.72
CA ILE A 968 -4.14 16.68 22.04
C ILE A 968 -5.32 17.41 22.69
N SER A 969 -6.42 17.64 21.96
CA SER A 969 -7.71 18.04 22.54
C SER A 969 -8.46 16.88 23.22
N GLY A 970 -7.84 15.70 23.31
CA GLY A 970 -8.50 14.46 23.75
C GLY A 970 -9.53 13.97 22.73
N TYR A 971 -9.31 14.27 21.44
CA TYR A 971 -10.25 14.01 20.36
C TYR A 971 -11.62 14.69 20.52
N MET A 972 -11.68 15.82 21.24
CA MET A 972 -12.92 16.55 21.55
C MET A 972 -13.20 17.72 20.60
N ASP A 973 -12.19 18.47 20.17
CA ASP A 973 -12.40 19.62 19.28
C ASP A 973 -12.51 19.19 17.81
N LYS A 974 -13.74 18.94 17.39
CA LYS A 974 -14.06 18.42 16.05
C LYS A 974 -13.79 19.42 14.94
N ARG A 975 -13.70 20.72 15.24
CA ARG A 975 -13.36 21.75 14.25
C ARG A 975 -12.01 21.45 13.62
N TYR A 976 -11.03 21.00 14.43
CA TYR A 976 -9.70 20.65 13.92
C TYR A 976 -9.72 19.43 13.00
N LEU A 977 -10.50 18.40 13.35
CA LEU A 977 -10.70 17.23 12.48
C LEU A 977 -11.38 17.63 11.17
N ASP A 978 -12.48 18.37 11.23
CA ASP A 978 -13.30 18.71 10.06
C ASP A 978 -12.55 19.62 9.09
N VAL A 979 -11.85 20.64 9.60
CA VAL A 979 -11.00 21.51 8.78
C VAL A 979 -9.81 20.73 8.24
N GLY A 980 -9.12 19.95 9.07
CA GLY A 980 -7.99 19.12 8.65
C GLY A 980 -8.37 18.15 7.52
N MET A 981 -9.51 17.47 7.64
CA MET A 981 -10.00 16.53 6.62
C MET A 981 -10.39 17.23 5.32
N ARG A 982 -11.03 18.40 5.37
CA ARG A 982 -11.33 19.20 4.16
C ARG A 982 -10.04 19.62 3.44
N LEU A 983 -9.08 20.16 4.18
CA LEU A 983 -7.78 20.56 3.65
C LEU A 983 -7.02 19.36 3.07
N PHE A 984 -7.02 18.23 3.77
CA PHE A 984 -6.38 16.99 3.35
C PHE A 984 -6.98 16.49 2.04
N LYS A 985 -8.30 16.30 1.98
CA LYS A 985 -9.02 15.85 0.78
C LYS A 985 -8.75 16.78 -0.40
N LYS A 986 -8.82 18.09 -0.19
CA LYS A 986 -8.56 19.08 -1.24
C LYS A 986 -7.11 19.04 -1.74
N GLY A 987 -6.14 18.91 -0.83
CA GLY A 987 -4.72 18.78 -1.19
C GLY A 987 -4.44 17.48 -1.96
N VAL A 988 -5.06 16.37 -1.57
CA VAL A 988 -4.98 15.09 -2.29
C VAL A 988 -5.63 15.19 -3.67
N GLN A 989 -6.76 15.87 -3.81
CA GLN A 989 -7.46 15.94 -5.11
C GLN A 989 -6.85 16.95 -6.08
N SER A 990 -6.41 18.11 -5.59
CA SER A 990 -6.06 19.25 -6.43
C SER A 990 -4.60 19.68 -6.35
N GLY A 991 -3.80 19.13 -5.41
CA GLY A 991 -2.41 19.53 -5.22
C GLY A 991 -1.54 19.17 -6.43
N TYR A 992 -0.79 20.11 -6.99
CA TYR A 992 0.18 19.86 -8.06
C TYR A 992 1.37 19.05 -7.56
N LEU A 993 1.81 18.03 -8.31
CA LEU A 993 2.93 17.15 -7.94
C LEU A 993 4.00 17.08 -9.05
N GLY A 994 4.01 18.02 -9.99
CA GLY A 994 4.84 17.92 -11.19
C GLY A 994 6.34 18.08 -10.95
N THR A 995 6.77 18.69 -9.85
CA THR A 995 8.19 18.89 -9.51
C THR A 995 8.54 18.26 -8.16
N ARG A 996 9.84 18.00 -7.93
CA ARG A 996 10.37 17.51 -6.64
C ARG A 996 9.89 18.36 -5.47
N LYS A 997 9.97 19.68 -5.61
CA LYS A 997 9.47 20.65 -4.63
C LYS A 997 8.01 20.40 -4.24
N HIS A 998 7.09 20.41 -5.20
CA HIS A 998 5.67 20.28 -4.87
C HIS A 998 5.33 18.88 -4.36
N PHE A 999 6.01 17.86 -4.87
CA PHE A 999 5.86 16.50 -4.37
C PHE A 999 6.29 16.38 -2.90
N ASN A 1000 7.43 16.94 -2.51
CA ASN A 1000 7.87 16.92 -1.13
C ASN A 1000 6.99 17.76 -0.21
N GLN A 1001 6.59 18.95 -0.67
CA GLN A 1001 5.61 19.80 0.01
C GLN A 1001 4.33 19.02 0.36
N ALA A 1002 3.83 18.22 -0.57
CA ALA A 1002 2.61 17.45 -0.35
C ALA A 1002 2.76 16.28 0.64
N HIS A 1003 3.96 15.76 0.87
CA HIS A 1003 4.14 14.47 1.54
C HIS A 1003 5.08 14.48 2.77
N ARG A 1004 5.86 15.56 2.99
CA ARG A 1004 6.85 15.63 4.08
C ARG A 1004 6.27 15.53 5.49
N SER A 1005 5.01 15.90 5.70
CA SER A 1005 4.42 15.90 7.05
C SER A 1005 2.99 15.36 7.06
N SER A 1006 2.33 15.24 5.90
CA SER A 1006 0.93 14.81 5.79
C SER A 1006 0.70 13.33 6.10
N GLY A 1007 1.73 12.48 6.08
CA GLY A 1007 1.65 11.11 6.60
C GLY A 1007 1.25 11.06 8.08
N HIS A 1008 1.77 12.00 8.88
CA HIS A 1008 1.44 12.11 10.31
C HIS A 1008 -0.02 12.45 10.56
N PHE A 1009 -0.65 13.24 9.69
CA PHE A 1009 -2.06 13.58 9.82
C PHE A 1009 -2.93 12.33 9.92
N LEU A 1010 -2.65 11.33 9.08
CA LEU A 1010 -3.36 10.05 9.07
C LEU A 1010 -3.22 9.32 10.40
N ALA A 1011 -2.02 9.31 10.98
CA ALA A 1011 -1.75 8.66 12.26
C ALA A 1011 -2.44 9.39 13.42
N TYR A 1012 -2.35 10.72 13.46
CA TYR A 1012 -2.93 11.51 14.55
C TYR A 1012 -4.46 11.38 14.63
N ILE A 1013 -5.16 11.38 13.49
CA ILE A 1013 -6.62 11.27 13.48
C ILE A 1013 -7.11 9.84 13.73
N ALA A 1014 -6.29 8.82 13.44
CA ALA A 1014 -6.71 7.43 13.55
C ALA A 1014 -7.11 7.03 14.97
N GLY A 1015 -6.47 7.58 16.01
CA GLY A 1015 -6.87 7.34 17.40
C GLY A 1015 -8.25 7.90 17.74
N GLY A 1016 -8.63 9.05 17.17
CA GLY A 1016 -9.95 9.65 17.35
C GLY A 1016 -11.05 9.08 16.44
N LEU A 1017 -10.64 8.40 15.37
CA LEU A 1017 -11.47 7.46 14.62
C LEU A 1017 -11.56 6.09 15.32
N LYS A 1018 -10.79 5.90 16.40
CA LYS A 1018 -10.84 4.74 17.29
C LYS A 1018 -11.17 5.16 18.73
N SER A 1019 -11.77 6.34 18.99
CA SER A 1019 -12.26 6.76 20.32
C SER A 1019 -13.78 7.08 20.46
N LYS A 1020 -14.66 6.65 19.54
CA LYS A 1020 -16.14 6.65 19.64
C LYS A 1020 -16.90 5.27 19.72
N GLN A 1021 -16.41 4.29 20.45
CA GLN A 1021 -16.90 2.94 20.89
C GLN A 1021 -16.49 2.69 22.36
N TYR A 1022 -15.41 3.32 22.88
CA TYR A 1022 -15.02 3.36 24.29
C TYR A 1022 -15.82 4.39 25.10
N LYS A 1023 -16.57 5.30 24.46
CA LYS A 1023 -17.45 6.27 25.16
C LYS A 1023 -18.90 5.82 25.37
N ALA A 1024 -19.31 4.67 24.85
CA ALA A 1024 -20.68 4.18 25.00
C ALA A 1024 -20.98 3.53 26.37
N VAL A 1025 -20.01 3.40 27.29
CA VAL A 1025 -20.16 2.58 28.52
C VAL A 1025 -20.12 3.38 29.84
N SER A 1026 -19.93 4.70 29.84
CA SER A 1026 -19.88 5.48 31.10
C SER A 1026 -20.71 6.76 31.04
N ASN A 1027 -22.02 6.64 31.21
CA ASN A 1027 -22.83 7.47 32.12
C ASN A 1027 -24.30 7.41 31.72
N LYS A 1028 -25.13 6.81 32.58
CA LYS A 1028 -26.22 7.54 33.27
C LYS A 1028 -26.68 6.76 34.50
N PRO A 1029 -27.28 7.47 35.48
CA PRO A 1029 -27.21 7.20 36.92
C PRO A 1029 -27.97 5.98 37.41
#